data_AF-A0A976MEL7-F1
#
_entry.id   AF-A0A976MEL7-F1
#
_cell.length_a   1.000
_cell.length_b   1.000
_cell.length_c   1.000
_cell.angle_alpha   90.00
_cell.angle_beta   90.00
_cell.angle_gamma   90.00
#
_symmetry.space_group_name_H-M   'P 1'
#
loop_
_entity.id
_entity.type
_entity.pdbx_description
1 polymer ?
#
loop_
_entity_poly.entity_id
_entity_poly.type
_entity_poly.pdbx_seq_one_letter_code
_entity_poly.pdbx_strand_id
1 'polypeptide(L)'
;MATIYLGTKEENFQTRISINLNVSIQGSKSTYQECKNFDVVTYTINYSGSYHNSLGPLSFVSNFYKLLLYKRSRTNSGSDIYQYRPNKIGDIVKQVDSYYHILDTDTPIALVFNTRDSKKYCRYEQLNFRGSSSVLPGLAIKDEKLSALLLSVYRSKYTTLLFTLGTRDNPKVLTKQQNIAKSRKYKKVTFYIKPGTHQGSGVALYSGKLFTLKPSNHLKNENPSYPESVKDKKFYAVIVYYTDSSNEPRDLAVLIQFVSECNIIHLRRSSNNPIIWLEDSADYNDDDQLSRKLDLIKKESESAIIYRLEKNGKDSSYGTERITVEKVQQEYESGYTVYKHTAGTRYKASNALILYNNSDVKLIENDSMEGVGKLATLNNQKFTEIKTYSFSHNEREHLLIKITWNSNNYYLHRFNKKGDKWKQLSLLELMDAGIDVISVTARGSSQLLDRLLEEKSQSDNLKAVLNYIEFSVNSIAVLVDKKLPYDQSEINSLISDEIPTIDISPNSINVVDRTGTFETCFGPDGYRVYKHDLQKAGQAVKKKLQDGKLYLRLYLERDLIKLCNESGNSHTFLEYKELSNQLYVYYYGTTDPRPLLFCYADKAYRPESLLSYRKKWVKVEKTIKCECQNDGNNKELLMVLSDVVGILNAVQIQENQGQYQVQDFKVRIYIKVSEERLNGFKKYVHEPNTGYTLGKVEYRHRGESKGSITYGDVQGLNKFVTTYYLEHDTTRKNPLLVQLEFKNSIKKSFQLKNANTSYEWDPLSYDKIKEDNPLHELFEINKKLDSKDSIGPEEPSIKDTEPTDGDNTVTIATSTTVTLGLAGGGTGLVIYKYSDFFLSLLTKVLSKGAA
;
A
#
# COMPACT_ATOMS: atom_id res chain seq x y z
N MET A 1 -46.04 31.34 33.08
CA MET A 1 -45.14 30.47 33.87
C MET A 1 -44.81 29.24 33.05
N ALA A 2 -43.53 28.96 32.84
CA ALA A 2 -43.03 27.74 32.21
C ALA A 2 -42.62 26.72 33.29
N THR A 3 -43.03 25.47 33.15
CA THR A 3 -42.63 24.40 34.07
C THR A 3 -41.95 23.28 33.28
N ILE A 4 -40.68 23.02 33.58
CA ILE A 4 -39.88 21.96 32.97
C ILE A 4 -39.63 20.88 34.02
N TYR A 5 -39.87 19.64 33.63
CA TYR A 5 -39.55 18.47 34.43
C TYR A 5 -38.29 17.86 33.85
N LEU A 6 -37.18 17.97 34.58
CA LEU A 6 -35.89 17.34 34.25
C LEU A 6 -35.89 15.85 34.66
N GLY A 7 -37.03 15.19 34.49
CA GLY A 7 -37.22 13.77 34.80
C GLY A 7 -36.40 12.89 33.86
N THR A 8 -36.71 11.60 33.82
CA THR A 8 -35.92 10.66 33.01
C THR A 8 -35.94 11.07 31.54
N LYS A 9 -34.79 11.03 30.85
CA LYS A 9 -34.67 11.35 29.41
C LYS A 9 -35.50 10.43 28.48
N GLU A 10 -36.12 9.39 29.05
CA GLU A 10 -36.87 8.33 28.36
C GLU A 10 -38.41 8.45 28.51
N GLU A 11 -38.91 9.45 29.25
CA GLU A 11 -40.36 9.68 29.34
C GLU A 11 -40.87 10.53 28.16
N ASN A 12 -42.08 10.25 27.66
CA ASN A 12 -42.70 11.04 26.60
C ASN A 12 -42.72 12.52 27.02
N PHE A 13 -42.03 13.36 26.25
CA PHE A 13 -42.04 14.83 26.36
C PHE A 13 -43.42 15.39 25.98
N GLN A 14 -44.48 14.95 26.65
CA GLN A 14 -45.82 15.44 26.39
C GLN A 14 -45.86 16.92 26.76
N THR A 15 -45.98 17.73 25.72
CA THR A 15 -46.45 19.11 25.67
C THR A 15 -47.67 19.28 26.57
N ARG A 16 -47.46 19.57 27.86
CA ARG A 16 -48.55 20.07 28.70
C ARG A 16 -48.59 21.57 28.56
N ILE A 17 -49.60 22.03 27.81
CA ILE A 17 -50.09 23.40 27.86
C ILE A 17 -50.38 23.70 29.34
N SER A 18 -49.64 24.63 29.91
CA SER A 18 -49.91 25.11 31.26
C SER A 18 -51.34 25.66 31.26
N ILE A 19 -52.14 25.35 32.28
CA ILE A 19 -53.58 25.72 32.37
C ILE A 19 -53.78 27.26 32.42
N ASN A 20 -52.69 28.04 32.42
CA ASN A 20 -52.70 29.44 32.04
C ASN A 20 -52.32 29.55 30.56
N LEU A 21 -53.29 29.90 29.71
CA LEU A 21 -53.34 29.98 28.23
C LEU A 21 -52.16 30.66 27.48
N ASN A 22 -51.08 31.03 28.17
CA ASN A 22 -50.09 31.98 27.70
C ASN A 22 -48.64 31.45 27.51
N VAL A 23 -48.38 30.16 27.75
CA VAL A 23 -47.05 29.53 27.56
C VAL A 23 -47.16 28.08 27.06
N SER A 24 -46.46 27.74 25.98
CA SER A 24 -46.30 26.36 25.48
C SER A 24 -44.82 25.92 25.54
N ILE A 25 -44.60 24.63 25.79
CA ILE A 25 -43.25 24.02 25.87
C ILE A 25 -43.22 22.81 24.95
N GLN A 26 -42.25 22.76 24.05
CA GLN A 26 -42.00 21.63 23.15
C GLN A 26 -40.66 20.99 23.52
N GLY A 27 -40.64 19.66 23.69
CA GLY A 27 -39.44 18.90 24.01
C GLY A 27 -38.96 18.08 22.81
N SER A 28 -37.66 18.06 22.58
CA SER A 28 -37.00 17.13 21.64
C SER A 28 -35.77 16.50 22.29
N LYS A 29 -35.40 15.31 21.81
CA LYS A 29 -34.19 14.59 22.23
C LYS A 29 -33.30 14.39 21.01
N SER A 30 -32.00 14.57 21.17
CA SER A 30 -31.00 14.29 20.15
C SER A 30 -29.66 13.90 20.78
N THR A 31 -28.76 13.33 19.98
CA THR A 31 -27.38 13.05 20.39
C THR A 31 -26.53 14.32 20.28
N TYR A 32 -25.71 14.61 21.29
CA TYR A 32 -24.78 15.72 21.28
C TYR A 32 -23.63 15.43 20.28
N GLN A 33 -23.55 16.22 19.22
CA GLN A 33 -22.65 15.92 18.09
C GLN A 33 -21.15 16.05 18.43
N GLU A 34 -20.78 16.99 19.30
CA GLU A 34 -19.38 17.15 19.73
C GLU A 34 -18.91 16.00 20.63
N CYS A 35 -19.83 15.29 21.28
CA CYS A 35 -19.51 14.17 22.15
C CYS A 35 -20.68 13.20 22.22
N LYS A 36 -20.66 12.17 21.36
CA LYS A 36 -21.76 11.22 21.11
C LYS A 36 -22.20 10.39 22.34
N ASN A 37 -21.50 10.53 23.46
CA ASN A 37 -21.83 9.90 24.74
C ASN A 37 -22.87 10.65 25.57
N PHE A 38 -23.36 11.77 25.06
CA PHE A 38 -24.37 12.57 25.74
C PHE A 38 -25.60 12.74 24.87
N ASP A 39 -26.77 12.57 25.49
CA ASP A 39 -28.04 12.97 24.93
C ASP A 39 -28.35 14.40 25.39
N VAL A 40 -28.92 15.20 24.49
CA VAL A 40 -29.46 16.52 24.80
C VAL A 40 -30.98 16.44 24.72
N VAL A 41 -31.63 16.82 25.81
CA VAL A 41 -33.06 17.09 25.82
C VAL A 41 -33.26 18.60 25.76
N THR A 42 -33.84 19.05 24.65
CA THR A 42 -34.08 20.47 24.37
C THR A 42 -35.53 20.80 24.66
N TYR A 43 -35.77 21.75 25.56
CA TYR A 43 -37.09 22.29 25.88
C TYR A 43 -37.21 23.70 25.31
N THR A 44 -37.98 23.87 24.24
CA THR A 44 -38.29 25.17 23.64
C THR A 44 -39.53 25.76 24.28
N ILE A 45 -39.44 27.00 24.76
CA ILE A 45 -40.49 27.70 25.50
C ILE A 45 -41.03 28.85 24.65
N ASN A 46 -42.31 28.80 24.31
CA ASN A 46 -43.01 29.85 23.59
C ASN A 46 -43.98 30.57 24.52
N TYR A 47 -43.79 31.88 24.70
CA TYR A 47 -44.70 32.74 25.46
C TYR A 47 -45.60 33.47 24.46
N SER A 48 -46.92 33.40 24.62
CA SER A 48 -47.89 33.98 23.66
C SER A 48 -48.33 35.41 23.98
N GLY A 49 -47.84 36.02 25.07
CA GLY A 49 -48.14 37.41 25.44
C GLY A 49 -47.14 38.42 24.87
N SER A 50 -47.61 39.51 24.28
CA SER A 50 -46.83 40.71 23.97
C SER A 50 -46.45 41.46 25.26
N TYR A 51 -45.20 41.88 25.35
CA TYR A 51 -44.69 42.61 26.51
C TYR A 51 -45.29 44.02 26.56
N HIS A 52 -46.17 44.30 27.53
CA HIS A 52 -46.72 45.64 27.73
C HIS A 52 -45.82 46.47 28.67
N ASN A 53 -45.21 47.51 28.11
CA ASN A 53 -44.37 48.51 28.80
C ASN A 53 -45.15 49.47 29.73
N SER A 54 -46.44 49.24 30.00
CA SER A 54 -47.33 50.26 30.58
C SER A 54 -47.50 50.22 32.10
N LEU A 55 -46.66 49.50 32.84
CA LEU A 55 -46.63 49.59 34.30
C LEU A 55 -45.22 49.99 34.72
N GLY A 56 -45.10 51.17 35.33
CA GLY A 56 -43.86 51.89 35.62
C GLY A 56 -42.79 51.11 36.43
N PRO A 57 -41.70 51.78 36.88
CA PRO A 57 -40.42 51.18 37.29
C PRO A 57 -40.45 50.22 38.49
N LEU A 58 -41.63 49.87 39.01
CA LEU A 58 -41.86 48.90 40.09
C LEU A 58 -42.67 47.67 39.65
N SER A 59 -42.97 47.48 38.35
CA SER A 59 -43.75 46.34 37.88
C SER A 59 -42.89 45.11 37.60
N PHE A 60 -43.15 44.05 38.37
CA PHE A 60 -42.45 42.78 38.30
C PHE A 60 -42.66 42.12 36.93
N VAL A 61 -41.61 42.10 36.09
CA VAL A 61 -41.43 41.19 34.93
C VAL A 61 -41.65 39.70 35.33
N SER A 62 -41.65 39.41 36.64
CA SER A 62 -41.15 38.19 37.25
C SER A 62 -42.11 36.98 37.23
N ASN A 63 -43.43 37.17 37.27
CA ASN A 63 -44.36 36.03 37.45
C ASN A 63 -44.82 35.40 36.13
N PHE A 64 -44.93 36.18 35.05
CA PHE A 64 -45.38 35.67 33.75
C PHE A 64 -44.31 34.78 33.08
N TYR A 65 -43.05 35.21 33.16
CA TYR A 65 -41.87 34.55 32.56
C TYR A 65 -41.10 33.66 33.55
N LYS A 66 -41.70 33.34 34.70
CA LYS A 66 -41.11 32.43 35.70
C LYS A 66 -40.89 31.04 35.09
N LEU A 67 -39.69 30.49 35.31
CA LEU A 67 -39.31 29.12 34.96
C LEU A 67 -39.17 28.27 36.25
N LEU A 68 -39.85 27.13 36.29
CA LEU A 68 -39.73 26.13 37.34
C LEU A 68 -39.07 24.87 36.80
N LEU A 69 -38.03 24.40 37.49
CA LEU A 69 -37.38 23.13 37.21
C LEU A 69 -37.73 22.12 38.31
N TYR A 70 -38.14 20.91 37.93
CA TYR A 70 -38.47 19.81 38.83
C TYR A 70 -37.60 18.58 38.56
N LYS A 71 -37.34 17.79 39.61
CA LYS A 71 -36.54 16.55 39.53
C LYS A 71 -37.30 15.34 38.95
N ARG A 72 -38.63 15.26 39.11
CA ARG A 72 -39.46 14.10 38.70
C ARG A 72 -40.78 14.54 38.06
N SER A 73 -41.37 13.67 37.23
CA SER A 73 -42.63 13.87 36.51
C SER A 73 -43.83 14.16 37.43
N ARG A 74 -44.87 14.81 36.89
CA ARG A 74 -46.10 15.25 37.59
C ARG A 74 -46.83 14.18 38.41
N THR A 75 -46.65 12.89 38.11
CA THR A 75 -47.36 11.79 38.79
C THR A 75 -46.76 11.42 40.15
N ASN A 76 -45.55 11.88 40.45
CA ASN A 76 -44.89 11.73 41.75
C ASN A 76 -44.37 13.11 42.17
N SER A 77 -45.01 13.75 43.14
CA SER A 77 -44.70 15.08 43.67
C SER A 77 -43.21 15.22 44.04
N GLY A 78 -42.39 15.65 43.08
CA GLY A 78 -41.00 16.02 43.30
C GLY A 78 -40.88 17.44 43.83
N SER A 79 -39.88 17.70 44.66
CA SER A 79 -39.49 19.06 45.07
C SER A 79 -39.01 19.86 43.85
N ASP A 80 -39.30 21.16 43.85
CA ASP A 80 -38.69 22.10 42.92
C ASP A 80 -37.18 22.15 43.19
N ILE A 81 -36.38 21.95 42.14
CA ILE A 81 -34.91 21.96 42.24
C ILE A 81 -34.37 23.36 42.03
N TYR A 82 -35.09 24.17 41.25
CA TYR A 82 -34.70 25.56 41.00
C TYR A 82 -35.87 26.36 40.42
N GLN A 83 -36.06 27.56 40.97
CA GLN A 83 -37.01 28.52 40.48
C GLN A 83 -36.30 29.79 39.99
N TYR A 84 -36.51 30.11 38.72
CA TYR A 84 -35.96 31.32 38.09
C TYR A 84 -37.03 32.37 37.79
N ARG A 85 -36.76 33.61 38.19
CA ARG A 85 -37.63 34.78 37.94
C ARG A 85 -36.83 35.89 37.24
N PRO A 86 -36.95 36.10 35.92
CA PRO A 86 -36.15 37.12 35.24
C PRO A 86 -36.56 38.53 35.69
N ASN A 87 -35.57 39.39 35.92
CA ASN A 87 -35.77 40.80 36.27
C ASN A 87 -35.73 41.74 35.05
N LYS A 88 -35.27 41.27 33.90
CA LYS A 88 -35.17 42.03 32.64
C LYS A 88 -35.53 41.17 31.44
N ILE A 89 -35.95 41.81 30.34
CA ILE A 89 -36.44 41.15 29.12
C ILE A 89 -35.38 40.22 28.49
N GLY A 90 -34.12 40.67 28.45
CA GLY A 90 -32.99 39.93 27.89
C GLY A 90 -32.70 38.58 28.55
N ASP A 91 -33.16 38.45 29.80
CA ASP A 91 -32.92 37.32 30.69
C ASP A 91 -34.05 36.28 30.65
N ILE A 92 -35.10 36.52 29.84
CA ILE A 92 -36.20 35.57 29.62
C ILE A 92 -35.64 34.33 28.89
N VAL A 93 -35.81 33.16 29.49
CA VAL A 93 -35.37 31.87 28.94
C VAL A 93 -36.34 31.44 27.83
N LYS A 94 -35.82 31.25 26.62
CA LYS A 94 -36.54 30.72 25.45
C LYS A 94 -36.31 29.24 25.24
N GLN A 95 -35.21 28.70 25.74
CA GLN A 95 -34.87 27.29 25.57
C GLN A 95 -33.98 26.80 26.71
N VAL A 96 -34.16 25.55 27.12
CA VAL A 96 -33.31 24.87 28.09
C VAL A 96 -32.80 23.57 27.48
N ASP A 97 -31.49 23.42 27.39
CA ASP A 97 -30.85 22.18 26.93
C ASP A 97 -30.32 21.42 28.15
N SER A 98 -30.80 20.19 28.34
CA SER A 98 -30.42 19.32 29.45
C SER A 98 -29.59 18.16 28.95
N TYR A 99 -28.35 18.06 29.43
CA TYR A 99 -27.37 17.09 28.95
C TYR A 99 -27.31 15.88 29.87
N TYR A 100 -27.55 14.69 29.32
CA TYR A 100 -27.54 13.42 30.05
C TYR A 100 -26.46 12.51 29.49
N HIS A 101 -25.78 11.74 30.33
CA HIS A 101 -24.89 10.71 29.82
C HIS A 101 -25.70 9.52 29.27
N ILE A 102 -25.21 8.81 28.26
CA ILE A 102 -25.92 7.63 27.70
C ILE A 102 -26.13 6.50 28.74
N LEU A 103 -25.32 6.47 29.80
CA LEU A 103 -25.41 5.51 30.92
C LEU A 103 -26.27 6.00 32.10
N ASP A 104 -26.64 7.28 32.14
CA ASP A 104 -27.46 7.87 33.21
C ASP A 104 -28.76 8.43 32.62
N THR A 105 -29.89 7.78 32.94
CA THR A 105 -31.19 8.15 32.39
C THR A 105 -31.92 9.20 33.23
N ASP A 106 -31.50 9.40 34.48
CA ASP A 106 -32.36 10.02 35.50
C ASP A 106 -31.77 11.30 36.07
N THR A 107 -30.48 11.56 35.83
CA THR A 107 -29.78 12.74 36.34
C THR A 107 -29.05 13.46 35.22
N PRO A 108 -29.43 14.71 34.88
CA PRO A 108 -28.66 15.49 33.93
C PRO A 108 -27.35 15.94 34.58
N ILE A 109 -26.33 16.14 33.74
CA ILE A 109 -25.00 16.58 34.15
C ILE A 109 -24.91 18.11 34.09
N ALA A 110 -25.42 18.69 33.01
CA ALA A 110 -25.39 20.12 32.78
C ALA A 110 -26.70 20.61 32.15
N LEU A 111 -26.99 21.88 32.39
CA LEU A 111 -28.09 22.61 31.80
C LEU A 111 -27.57 23.87 31.13
N VAL A 112 -28.08 24.15 29.93
CA VAL A 112 -27.80 25.37 29.19
C VAL A 112 -29.10 26.14 29.05
N PHE A 113 -29.14 27.32 29.66
CA PHE A 113 -30.26 28.24 29.55
C PHE A 113 -29.98 29.21 28.41
N ASN A 114 -30.75 29.10 27.34
CA ASN A 114 -30.73 30.03 26.24
C ASN A 114 -31.75 31.14 26.54
N THR A 115 -31.26 32.34 26.82
CA THR A 115 -32.10 33.54 26.98
C THR A 115 -32.24 34.29 25.66
N ARG A 116 -32.89 35.46 25.67
CA ARG A 116 -32.94 36.32 24.48
C ARG A 116 -31.56 36.87 24.12
N ASP A 117 -30.78 37.25 25.13
CA ASP A 117 -29.53 37.98 24.93
C ASP A 117 -28.26 37.13 25.13
N SER A 118 -28.37 35.96 25.77
CA SER A 118 -27.18 35.15 26.11
C SER A 118 -27.47 33.67 26.34
N LYS A 119 -26.39 32.87 26.42
CA LYS A 119 -26.43 31.50 26.94
C LYS A 119 -25.79 31.44 28.32
N LYS A 120 -26.37 30.66 29.23
CA LYS A 120 -25.83 30.42 30.58
C LYS A 120 -25.68 28.93 30.83
N TYR A 121 -24.46 28.51 31.20
CA TYR A 121 -24.09 27.12 31.46
C TYR A 121 -24.12 26.83 32.95
N CYS A 122 -24.73 25.73 33.36
CA CYS A 122 -24.80 25.36 34.76
C CYS A 122 -24.59 23.86 34.95
N ARG A 123 -23.85 23.47 36.00
CA ARG A 123 -23.85 22.07 36.47
C ARG A 123 -25.17 21.79 37.18
N TYR A 124 -25.79 20.66 36.90
CA TYR A 124 -27.06 20.29 37.53
C TYR A 124 -26.98 20.32 39.06
N GLU A 125 -25.88 19.85 39.64
CA GLU A 125 -25.64 19.85 41.09
C GLU A 125 -25.71 21.24 41.72
N GLN A 126 -25.32 22.30 40.99
CA GLN A 126 -25.33 23.68 41.50
C GLN A 126 -26.74 24.27 41.62
N LEU A 127 -27.71 23.75 40.86
CA LEU A 127 -29.09 24.23 40.89
C LEU A 127 -29.78 23.80 42.18
N ASN A 128 -29.55 22.57 42.61
CA ASN A 128 -30.17 21.97 43.79
C ASN A 128 -29.85 22.74 45.09
N PHE A 129 -28.75 23.50 45.13
CA PHE A 129 -28.36 24.30 46.29
C PHE A 129 -28.96 25.72 46.33
N ARG A 130 -29.54 26.22 45.23
CA ARG A 130 -29.91 27.64 45.10
C ARG A 130 -31.39 27.95 45.34
N GLY A 131 -32.29 26.97 45.27
CA GLY A 131 -33.72 27.15 45.57
C GLY A 131 -34.45 28.09 44.61
N SER A 132 -34.39 29.41 44.83
CA SER A 132 -34.95 30.43 43.94
C SER A 132 -34.02 31.62 43.72
N SER A 133 -33.91 32.11 42.48
CA SER A 133 -33.06 33.24 42.14
C SER A 133 -33.62 34.06 40.96
N SER A 134 -33.27 35.35 40.93
CA SER A 134 -33.52 36.24 39.80
C SER A 134 -32.37 36.30 38.79
N VAL A 135 -31.25 35.65 39.12
CA VAL A 135 -30.05 35.53 38.29
C VAL A 135 -29.81 34.06 37.97
N LEU A 136 -29.67 33.71 36.69
CA LEU A 136 -29.33 32.34 36.29
C LEU A 136 -27.95 31.96 36.85
N PRO A 137 -27.79 30.80 37.50
CA PRO A 137 -26.47 30.27 37.79
C PRO A 137 -25.74 30.04 36.47
N GLY A 138 -24.58 30.68 36.35
CA GLY A 138 -23.73 30.59 35.18
C GLY A 138 -22.31 30.30 35.61
N LEU A 139 -21.74 29.22 35.09
CA LEU A 139 -20.30 29.07 35.00
C LEU A 139 -19.81 30.02 33.89
N ALA A 140 -18.67 30.68 34.10
CA ALA A 140 -17.98 31.45 33.06
C ALA A 140 -17.34 30.50 32.04
N ILE A 141 -18.19 29.80 31.28
CA ILE A 141 -17.81 28.78 30.30
C ILE A 141 -18.33 29.26 28.94
N LYS A 142 -17.46 29.24 27.93
CA LYS A 142 -17.81 29.44 26.52
C LYS A 142 -18.34 28.14 25.93
N ASP A 143 -19.16 28.18 24.87
CA ASP A 143 -19.71 26.97 24.19
C ASP A 143 -18.62 25.90 23.96
N GLU A 144 -17.43 26.30 23.50
CA GLU A 144 -16.24 25.45 23.24
C GLU A 144 -15.76 24.60 24.43
N LYS A 145 -16.16 24.91 25.66
CA LYS A 145 -15.73 24.23 26.89
C LYS A 145 -16.80 23.32 27.50
N LEU A 146 -17.99 23.21 26.89
CA LEU A 146 -19.07 22.36 27.39
C LEU A 146 -18.71 20.87 27.34
N SER A 147 -18.15 20.40 26.23
CA SER A 147 -17.68 19.01 26.07
C SER A 147 -16.65 18.63 27.14
N ALA A 148 -15.67 19.50 27.43
CA ALA A 148 -14.69 19.31 28.49
C ALA A 148 -15.32 19.22 29.89
N LEU A 149 -16.34 20.04 30.16
CA LEU A 149 -17.11 19.97 31.40
C LEU A 149 -17.83 18.63 31.54
N LEU A 150 -18.57 18.21 30.50
CA LEU A 150 -19.31 16.95 30.47
C LEU A 150 -18.38 15.76 30.69
N LEU A 151 -17.22 15.75 30.01
CA LEU A 151 -16.18 14.73 30.18
C LEU A 151 -15.59 14.70 31.59
N SER A 152 -15.35 15.86 32.21
CA SER A 152 -14.76 15.92 33.55
C SER A 152 -15.66 15.27 34.61
N VAL A 153 -16.98 15.53 34.53
CA VAL A 153 -17.97 14.92 35.44
C VAL A 153 -18.14 13.44 35.13
N TYR A 154 -17.97 13.06 33.87
CA TYR A 154 -18.03 11.67 33.45
C TYR A 154 -16.85 10.85 33.97
N ARG A 155 -15.61 11.33 33.79
CA ARG A 155 -14.38 10.67 34.24
C ARG A 155 -14.34 10.45 35.74
N SER A 156 -14.97 11.32 36.53
CA SER A 156 -15.05 11.14 37.99
C SER A 156 -16.07 10.08 38.42
N LYS A 157 -17.08 9.82 37.58
CA LYS A 157 -18.21 8.93 37.91
C LYS A 157 -18.06 7.49 37.41
N TYR A 158 -17.35 7.28 36.29
CA TYR A 158 -17.28 5.96 35.64
C TYR A 158 -15.85 5.43 35.51
N THR A 159 -15.71 4.11 35.58
CA THR A 159 -14.42 3.41 35.43
C THR A 159 -14.45 2.54 34.19
N THR A 160 -13.32 2.47 33.48
CA THR A 160 -13.21 1.65 32.28
C THR A 160 -13.03 0.16 32.58
N LEU A 161 -13.71 -0.69 31.82
CA LEU A 161 -13.46 -2.13 31.70
C LEU A 161 -12.56 -2.43 30.49
N LEU A 162 -11.79 -3.50 30.55
CA LEU A 162 -11.04 -4.05 29.40
C LEU A 162 -11.95 -5.00 28.62
N PHE A 163 -12.08 -4.84 27.31
CA PHE A 163 -12.75 -5.85 26.48
C PHE A 163 -11.74 -6.86 25.94
N THR A 164 -11.97 -8.16 26.15
CA THR A 164 -11.02 -9.21 25.72
C THR A 164 -11.73 -10.50 25.29
N LEU A 165 -11.00 -11.36 24.57
CA LEU A 165 -11.49 -12.67 24.14
C LEU A 165 -11.64 -13.61 25.33
N GLY A 166 -12.75 -14.33 25.37
CA GLY A 166 -12.93 -15.46 26.26
C GLY A 166 -14.37 -15.66 26.71
N THR A 167 -14.55 -16.59 27.64
CA THR A 167 -15.87 -16.99 28.18
C THR A 167 -15.97 -16.85 29.69
N ARG A 168 -14.94 -16.29 30.34
CA ARG A 168 -14.93 -16.12 31.79
C ARG A 168 -16.00 -15.11 32.20
N ASP A 169 -16.68 -15.39 33.30
CA ASP A 169 -17.51 -14.39 33.93
C ASP A 169 -16.67 -13.54 34.89
N ASN A 170 -16.96 -12.25 34.93
CA ASN A 170 -16.34 -11.33 35.88
C ASN A 170 -17.46 -10.69 36.71
N PRO A 171 -17.58 -11.04 38.01
CA PRO A 171 -18.66 -10.55 38.86
C PRO A 171 -18.60 -9.03 39.09
N LYS A 172 -17.46 -8.39 38.82
CA LYS A 172 -17.29 -6.94 38.89
C LYS A 172 -17.93 -6.19 37.70
N VAL A 173 -18.31 -6.91 36.63
CA VAL A 173 -19.03 -6.34 35.49
C VAL A 173 -20.52 -6.48 35.71
N LEU A 174 -21.18 -5.34 35.95
CA LEU A 174 -22.62 -5.25 36.17
C LEU A 174 -23.37 -5.15 34.84
N THR A 175 -24.64 -5.55 34.86
CA THR A 175 -25.55 -5.47 33.72
C THR A 175 -26.80 -4.66 34.07
N LYS A 176 -27.22 -3.76 33.18
CA LYS A 176 -28.51 -3.06 33.24
C LYS A 176 -29.30 -3.36 31.97
N GLN A 177 -30.50 -3.92 32.11
CA GLN A 177 -31.40 -4.22 30.99
C GLN A 177 -32.51 -3.17 30.89
N GLN A 178 -32.83 -2.75 29.67
CA GLN A 178 -33.93 -1.83 29.33
C GLN A 178 -34.60 -2.28 28.03
N ASN A 179 -35.91 -2.08 27.89
CA ASN A 179 -36.60 -2.36 26.63
C ASN A 179 -36.50 -1.16 25.68
N ILE A 180 -36.46 -1.42 24.38
CA ILE A 180 -36.40 -0.38 23.34
C ILE A 180 -37.75 -0.35 22.63
N ALA A 181 -38.29 0.85 22.49
CA ALA A 181 -39.59 1.15 21.90
C ALA A 181 -40.81 0.53 22.62
N LYS A 182 -42.00 1.04 22.30
CA LYS A 182 -43.29 0.49 22.77
C LYS A 182 -43.55 -0.95 22.26
N SER A 183 -42.94 -1.32 21.13
CA SER A 183 -43.16 -2.58 20.42
C SER A 183 -42.53 -3.81 21.07
N ARG A 184 -41.64 -3.64 22.09
CA ARG A 184 -40.91 -4.73 22.78
C ARG A 184 -40.21 -5.69 21.81
N LYS A 185 -39.73 -5.18 20.66
CA LYS A 185 -39.00 -5.97 19.65
C LYS A 185 -37.54 -6.23 20.03
N TYR A 186 -36.95 -5.28 20.74
CA TYR A 186 -35.54 -5.30 21.12
C TYR A 186 -35.38 -4.86 22.57
N LYS A 187 -34.31 -5.34 23.18
CA LYS A 187 -33.86 -4.92 24.51
C LYS A 187 -32.40 -4.51 24.47
N LYS A 188 -32.08 -3.49 25.25
CA LYS A 188 -30.74 -2.95 25.49
C LYS A 188 -30.18 -3.58 26.76
N VAL A 189 -28.96 -4.12 26.71
CA VAL A 189 -28.21 -4.57 27.89
C VAL A 189 -26.90 -3.82 27.95
N THR A 190 -26.66 -3.11 29.05
CA THR A 190 -25.46 -2.30 29.27
C THR A 190 -24.54 -2.98 30.27
N PHE A 191 -23.30 -3.24 29.88
CA PHE A 191 -22.22 -3.79 30.69
C PHE A 191 -21.30 -2.66 31.16
N TYR A 192 -21.08 -2.52 32.47
CA TYR A 192 -20.29 -1.43 33.06
C TYR A 192 -19.74 -1.81 34.45
N ILE A 193 -18.84 -0.98 34.99
CA ILE A 193 -18.29 -1.14 36.36
C ILE A 193 -19.00 -0.18 37.32
N LYS A 194 -19.26 -0.63 38.56
CA LYS A 194 -19.85 0.21 39.61
C LYS A 194 -18.98 1.45 39.90
N PRO A 195 -19.57 2.66 39.95
CA PRO A 195 -18.88 3.87 40.41
C PRO A 195 -18.22 3.67 41.78
N GLY A 196 -16.97 4.12 41.94
CA GLY A 196 -16.23 4.04 43.21
C GLY A 196 -15.43 2.76 43.45
N THR A 197 -15.41 1.82 42.50
CA THR A 197 -14.50 0.67 42.57
C THR A 197 -13.08 1.15 42.26
N HIS A 198 -12.15 1.11 43.23
CA HIS A 198 -10.79 1.64 43.07
C HIS A 198 -10.06 1.08 41.83
N GLN A 199 -9.27 1.95 41.18
CA GLN A 199 -8.39 1.63 40.06
C GLN A 199 -7.28 0.65 40.48
N GLY A 200 -7.62 -0.63 40.55
CA GLY A 200 -6.69 -1.74 40.70
C GLY A 200 -6.94 -2.74 39.58
N SER A 201 -6.10 -2.70 38.55
CA SER A 201 -5.90 -3.70 37.48
C SER A 201 -7.07 -4.62 37.07
N GLY A 202 -7.57 -4.45 35.83
CA GLY A 202 -7.92 -5.62 35.01
C GLY A 202 -9.35 -6.18 35.12
N VAL A 203 -10.38 -5.37 35.36
CA VAL A 203 -11.75 -5.85 35.19
C VAL A 203 -12.03 -6.04 33.69
N ALA A 204 -11.94 -7.29 33.24
CA ALA A 204 -12.19 -7.69 31.87
C ALA A 204 -13.66 -8.10 31.65
N LEU A 205 -14.27 -7.56 30.59
CA LEU A 205 -15.50 -8.08 29.98
C LEU A 205 -15.11 -9.01 28.85
N TYR A 206 -15.48 -10.27 29.00
CA TYR A 206 -15.18 -11.31 28.04
C TYR A 206 -16.26 -11.39 26.98
N SER A 207 -15.83 -11.52 25.71
CA SER A 207 -16.70 -11.54 24.54
C SER A 207 -17.83 -12.57 24.62
N GLY A 208 -17.60 -13.74 25.21
CA GLY A 208 -18.62 -14.78 25.40
C GLY A 208 -19.88 -14.29 26.13
N LYS A 209 -19.75 -13.33 27.06
CA LYS A 209 -20.88 -12.76 27.81
C LYS A 209 -21.80 -11.88 26.94
N LEU A 210 -21.34 -11.44 25.77
CA LEU A 210 -22.13 -10.64 24.82
C LEU A 210 -22.95 -11.51 23.85
N PHE A 211 -22.65 -12.81 23.75
CA PHE A 211 -23.18 -13.68 22.70
C PHE A 211 -24.01 -14.85 23.26
N THR A 212 -24.16 -14.93 24.58
CA THR A 212 -24.89 -16.02 25.24
C THR A 212 -26.37 -15.71 25.37
N LEU A 213 -27.19 -16.37 24.52
CA LEU A 213 -28.44 -17.05 24.87
C LEU A 213 -28.89 -17.98 23.72
N LYS A 214 -27.97 -18.90 23.37
CA LYS A 214 -28.11 -20.25 22.73
C LYS A 214 -26.86 -20.53 21.88
N PRO A 215 -25.74 -20.95 22.49
CA PRO A 215 -24.75 -21.70 21.72
C PRO A 215 -25.39 -23.04 21.41
N SER A 216 -25.64 -23.34 20.13
CA SER A 216 -25.73 -24.75 19.75
C SER A 216 -24.44 -25.43 20.20
N ASN A 217 -24.52 -26.69 20.63
CA ASN A 217 -23.40 -27.47 21.16
C ASN A 217 -22.18 -27.58 20.20
N HIS A 218 -22.27 -27.03 18.99
CA HIS A 218 -21.26 -27.08 17.93
C HIS A 218 -20.23 -25.93 17.93
N LEU A 219 -20.39 -24.89 18.76
CA LEU A 219 -19.55 -23.67 18.68
C LEU A 219 -18.51 -23.50 19.80
N LYS A 220 -18.23 -24.53 20.61
CA LYS A 220 -17.36 -24.43 21.80
C LYS A 220 -15.90 -24.00 21.52
N ASN A 221 -15.44 -24.00 20.26
CA ASN A 221 -14.02 -23.82 19.93
C ASN A 221 -13.70 -22.68 18.94
N GLU A 222 -14.67 -21.86 18.51
CA GLU A 222 -14.38 -20.74 17.58
C GLU A 222 -14.40 -19.39 18.31
N ASN A 223 -13.29 -18.63 18.20
CA ASN A 223 -13.19 -17.28 18.75
C ASN A 223 -13.98 -16.27 17.89
N PRO A 224 -14.84 -15.42 18.48
CA PRO A 224 -15.50 -14.31 17.79
C PRO A 224 -14.49 -13.48 16.98
N SER A 225 -14.79 -13.27 15.71
CA SER A 225 -14.13 -12.28 14.86
C SER A 225 -14.75 -10.91 15.11
N TYR A 226 -13.93 -10.00 15.59
CA TYR A 226 -14.28 -8.60 15.71
C TYR A 226 -13.08 -7.72 15.35
N PRO A 227 -13.34 -6.45 15.00
CA PRO A 227 -12.29 -5.53 14.54
C PRO A 227 -11.24 -5.23 15.63
N GLU A 228 -10.00 -4.98 15.19
CA GLU A 228 -8.88 -4.57 16.08
C GLU A 228 -9.17 -3.24 16.81
N SER A 229 -10.16 -2.47 16.33
CA SER A 229 -10.60 -1.24 16.99
C SER A 229 -11.13 -1.46 18.40
N VAL A 230 -11.60 -2.67 18.74
CA VAL A 230 -12.15 -3.00 20.07
C VAL A 230 -11.31 -3.99 20.87
N LYS A 231 -10.47 -4.79 20.20
CA LYS A 231 -9.72 -5.87 20.82
C LYS A 231 -8.72 -5.36 21.86
N ASP A 232 -8.80 -5.91 23.06
CA ASP A 232 -7.90 -5.61 24.19
C ASP A 232 -7.82 -4.11 24.52
N LYS A 233 -8.92 -3.37 24.27
CA LYS A 233 -9.07 -1.94 24.57
C LYS A 233 -9.99 -1.70 25.76
N LYS A 234 -9.84 -0.51 26.34
CA LYS A 234 -10.60 -0.06 27.51
C LYS A 234 -11.81 0.78 27.08
N PHE A 235 -12.96 0.49 27.67
CA PHE A 235 -14.23 1.17 27.43
C PHE A 235 -14.92 1.46 28.75
N TYR A 236 -15.73 2.51 28.83
CA TYR A 236 -16.50 2.80 30.04
C TYR A 236 -17.74 1.91 30.15
N ALA A 237 -18.30 1.53 29.01
CA ALA A 237 -19.39 0.58 28.94
C ALA A 237 -19.41 -0.12 27.58
N VAL A 238 -20.06 -1.28 27.55
CA VAL A 238 -20.44 -1.96 26.32
C VAL A 238 -21.95 -2.13 26.33
N ILE A 239 -22.63 -1.68 25.29
CA ILE A 239 -24.08 -1.77 25.16
C ILE A 239 -24.38 -2.78 24.07
N VAL A 240 -25.22 -3.77 24.35
CA VAL A 240 -25.64 -4.78 23.38
C VAL A 240 -27.15 -4.70 23.18
N TYR A 241 -27.55 -4.72 21.92
CA TYR A 241 -28.93 -4.73 21.47
C TYR A 241 -29.32 -6.15 21.11
N TYR A 242 -30.22 -6.73 21.90
CA TYR A 242 -30.73 -8.08 21.69
C TYR A 242 -32.16 -8.05 21.15
N THR A 243 -32.53 -9.05 20.35
CA THR A 243 -33.95 -9.35 20.10
C THR A 243 -34.66 -9.71 21.41
N ASP A 244 -35.90 -9.25 21.57
CA ASP A 244 -36.74 -9.60 22.72
C ASP A 244 -37.89 -10.54 22.30
N SER A 245 -38.84 -10.83 23.18
CA SER A 245 -39.89 -11.84 22.99
C SER A 245 -40.70 -11.72 21.69
N SER A 246 -40.79 -10.53 21.11
CA SER A 246 -41.52 -10.29 19.85
C SER A 246 -40.69 -10.62 18.59
N ASN A 247 -39.43 -11.05 18.73
CA ASN A 247 -38.52 -11.38 17.63
C ASN A 247 -37.84 -12.74 17.87
N GLU A 248 -37.96 -13.66 16.91
CA GLU A 248 -37.21 -14.91 16.93
C GLU A 248 -35.91 -14.84 16.09
N PRO A 249 -34.81 -15.48 16.53
CA PRO A 249 -34.63 -16.09 17.85
C PRO A 249 -34.55 -15.02 18.95
N ARG A 250 -35.07 -15.30 20.14
CA ARG A 250 -34.95 -14.41 21.31
C ARG A 250 -33.50 -14.30 21.75
N ASP A 251 -33.13 -13.16 22.32
CA ASP A 251 -31.82 -12.90 22.92
C ASP A 251 -30.65 -12.99 21.93
N LEU A 252 -30.95 -12.66 20.67
CA LEU A 252 -29.99 -12.58 19.60
C LEU A 252 -29.32 -11.22 19.60
N ALA A 253 -28.00 -11.15 19.84
CA ALA A 253 -27.26 -9.90 19.72
C ALA A 253 -27.28 -9.43 18.26
N VAL A 254 -27.65 -8.17 18.02
CA VAL A 254 -27.78 -7.56 16.67
C VAL A 254 -26.78 -6.42 16.46
N LEU A 255 -26.61 -5.56 17.47
CA LEU A 255 -25.71 -4.41 17.46
C LEU A 255 -25.01 -4.31 18.81
N ILE A 256 -23.73 -3.93 18.79
CA ILE A 256 -22.91 -3.69 19.98
C ILE A 256 -22.31 -2.29 19.87
N GLN A 257 -22.29 -1.56 20.97
CA GLN A 257 -21.64 -0.27 21.10
C GLN A 257 -20.57 -0.32 22.16
N PHE A 258 -19.37 0.12 21.81
CA PHE A 258 -18.26 0.30 22.73
C PHE A 258 -18.11 1.78 23.04
N VAL A 259 -18.42 2.14 24.29
CA VAL A 259 -18.49 3.53 24.75
C VAL A 259 -17.11 3.96 25.26
N SER A 260 -16.47 4.87 24.54
CA SER A 260 -15.22 5.51 24.96
C SER A 260 -15.49 6.90 25.56
N GLU A 261 -14.67 7.94 25.34
CA GLU A 261 -14.86 9.27 25.95
C GLU A 261 -15.87 10.16 25.20
N CYS A 262 -15.65 10.39 23.91
CA CYS A 262 -16.59 11.10 23.02
C CYS A 262 -16.88 10.33 21.74
N ASN A 263 -16.45 9.07 21.68
CA ASN A 263 -16.62 8.22 20.53
C ASN A 263 -17.31 6.91 20.93
N ILE A 264 -18.16 6.41 20.02
CA ILE A 264 -18.85 5.14 20.15
C ILE A 264 -18.48 4.31 18.93
N ILE A 265 -17.80 3.19 19.15
CA ILE A 265 -17.55 2.21 18.09
C ILE A 265 -18.76 1.30 18.03
N HIS A 266 -19.39 1.19 16.86
CA HIS A 266 -20.51 0.28 16.66
C HIS A 266 -20.03 -0.96 15.94
N LEU A 267 -20.41 -2.13 16.46
CA LEU A 267 -20.28 -3.40 15.75
C LEU A 267 -21.66 -3.94 15.43
N ARG A 268 -21.96 -4.16 14.16
CA ARG A 268 -23.18 -4.82 13.72
C ARG A 268 -22.94 -6.30 13.47
N ARG A 269 -23.97 -7.10 13.68
CA ARG A 269 -23.96 -8.51 13.31
C ARG A 269 -23.95 -8.63 11.78
N SER A 270 -23.02 -9.40 11.23
CA SER A 270 -22.89 -9.55 9.77
C SER A 270 -23.55 -10.80 9.21
N SER A 271 -23.88 -11.77 10.07
CA SER A 271 -24.43 -13.05 9.63
C SER A 271 -25.23 -13.74 10.74
N ASN A 272 -25.90 -14.85 10.41
CA ASN A 272 -26.51 -15.74 11.40
C ASN A 272 -25.47 -16.45 12.29
N ASN A 273 -24.18 -16.41 11.93
CA ASN A 273 -23.09 -16.92 12.76
C ASN A 273 -22.83 -15.92 13.91
N PRO A 274 -22.90 -16.33 15.19
CA PRO A 274 -22.73 -15.43 16.34
C PRO A 274 -21.32 -14.83 16.47
N ILE A 275 -20.36 -15.31 15.67
CA ILE A 275 -18.94 -15.03 15.84
C ILE A 275 -18.47 -13.83 15.00
N ILE A 276 -19.18 -13.42 13.94
CA ILE A 276 -18.64 -12.41 13.01
C ILE A 276 -19.35 -11.07 13.16
N TRP A 277 -18.55 -10.03 13.41
CA TRP A 277 -18.99 -8.66 13.69
C TRP A 277 -18.19 -7.66 12.86
N LEU A 278 -18.88 -6.67 12.28
CA LEU A 278 -18.28 -5.64 11.44
C LEU A 278 -18.50 -4.27 12.05
N GLU A 279 -17.55 -3.34 11.87
CA GLU A 279 -17.77 -1.94 12.26
C GLU A 279 -18.92 -1.35 11.44
N ASP A 280 -19.71 -0.50 12.09
CA ASP A 280 -20.82 0.23 11.50
C ASP A 280 -20.67 1.72 11.87
N SER A 281 -21.07 2.61 10.97
CA SER A 281 -21.07 4.06 11.21
C SER A 281 -22.41 4.48 11.83
N ALA A 282 -22.93 3.70 12.77
CA ALA A 282 -24.36 3.73 13.04
C ALA A 282 -24.86 5.03 13.69
N ASP A 283 -25.33 5.96 12.86
CA ASP A 283 -26.04 7.17 13.33
C ASP A 283 -27.55 6.91 13.38
N TYR A 284 -28.16 7.27 14.49
CA TYR A 284 -29.60 7.29 14.72
C TYR A 284 -29.91 8.36 15.77
N ASN A 285 -31.05 9.04 15.63
CA ASN A 285 -31.39 10.19 16.49
C ASN A 285 -32.49 9.89 17.51
N ASP A 286 -33.21 8.78 17.33
CA ASP A 286 -34.32 8.37 18.18
C ASP A 286 -34.49 6.83 18.20
N ASP A 287 -35.32 6.34 19.12
CA ASP A 287 -35.59 4.91 19.32
C ASP A 287 -36.29 4.24 18.13
N ASP A 288 -37.08 4.97 17.35
CA ASP A 288 -37.79 4.44 16.19
C ASP A 288 -36.83 4.21 15.02
N GLN A 289 -35.91 5.15 14.76
CA GLN A 289 -34.80 5.00 13.81
C GLN A 289 -33.89 3.85 14.20
N LEU A 290 -33.54 3.75 15.48
CA LEU A 290 -32.77 2.62 16.02
C LEU A 290 -33.50 1.30 15.78
N SER A 291 -34.79 1.21 16.08
CA SER A 291 -35.56 -0.03 15.86
C SER A 291 -35.60 -0.44 14.39
N ARG A 292 -35.80 0.50 13.45
CA ARG A 292 -35.77 0.21 12.00
C ARG A 292 -34.39 -0.27 11.55
N LYS A 293 -33.33 0.31 12.11
CA LYS A 293 -31.95 -0.09 11.81
C LYS A 293 -31.64 -1.49 12.33
N LEU A 294 -32.08 -1.82 13.55
CA LEU A 294 -31.94 -3.17 14.10
C LEU A 294 -32.70 -4.22 13.27
N ASP A 295 -33.92 -3.89 12.79
CA ASP A 295 -34.69 -4.75 11.88
C ASP A 295 -33.92 -5.00 10.56
N LEU A 296 -33.29 -3.96 10.00
CA LEU A 296 -32.45 -4.08 8.80
C LEU A 296 -31.22 -4.97 9.04
N ILE A 297 -30.45 -4.70 10.10
CA ILE A 297 -29.25 -5.48 10.45
C ILE A 297 -29.61 -6.95 10.65
N LYS A 298 -30.71 -7.25 11.37
CA LYS A 298 -31.18 -8.62 11.57
C LYS A 298 -31.47 -9.31 10.22
N LYS A 299 -32.27 -8.67 9.36
CA LYS A 299 -32.65 -9.20 8.04
C LYS A 299 -31.43 -9.45 7.15
N GLU A 300 -30.48 -8.52 7.11
CA GLU A 300 -29.23 -8.67 6.36
C GLU A 300 -28.38 -9.82 6.90
N SER A 301 -28.24 -9.92 8.22
CA SER A 301 -27.46 -10.98 8.86
C SER A 301 -28.04 -12.38 8.61
N GLU A 302 -29.36 -12.53 8.57
CA GLU A 302 -30.01 -13.82 8.31
C GLU A 302 -29.82 -14.31 6.88
N SER A 303 -29.85 -13.35 5.94
CA SER A 303 -29.74 -13.61 4.50
C SER A 303 -28.30 -13.70 4.01
N ALA A 304 -27.30 -13.18 4.73
CA ALA A 304 -25.90 -13.19 4.30
C ALA A 304 -25.30 -14.60 4.14
N ILE A 305 -24.51 -14.78 3.08
CA ILE A 305 -23.59 -15.90 2.91
C ILE A 305 -22.21 -15.48 3.39
N ILE A 306 -21.51 -16.38 4.06
CA ILE A 306 -20.09 -16.20 4.39
C ILE A 306 -19.28 -17.19 3.56
N TYR A 307 -18.32 -16.69 2.79
CA TYR A 307 -17.28 -17.50 2.17
C TYR A 307 -16.03 -17.45 3.05
N ARG A 308 -15.58 -18.62 3.54
CA ARG A 308 -14.33 -18.77 4.29
C ARG A 308 -13.31 -19.39 3.35
N LEU A 309 -12.43 -18.57 2.81
CA LEU A 309 -11.56 -18.94 1.69
C LEU A 309 -10.45 -19.92 2.10
N GLU A 310 -10.10 -19.98 3.37
CA GLU A 310 -9.10 -20.94 3.88
C GLU A 310 -9.61 -22.39 3.91
N LYS A 311 -10.94 -22.58 3.80
CA LYS A 311 -11.58 -23.89 3.88
C LYS A 311 -11.26 -24.73 2.64
N ASN A 312 -10.98 -26.01 2.87
CA ASN A 312 -10.59 -26.95 1.83
C ASN A 312 -11.50 -28.19 1.85
N GLY A 313 -11.30 -29.13 0.92
CA GLY A 313 -12.15 -30.31 0.74
C GLY A 313 -12.26 -31.26 1.95
N LYS A 314 -11.55 -31.02 3.05
CA LYS A 314 -11.78 -31.70 4.35
C LYS A 314 -13.01 -31.14 5.08
N ASP A 315 -13.40 -29.91 4.77
CA ASP A 315 -14.65 -29.27 5.19
C ASP A 315 -15.67 -29.41 4.04
N SER A 316 -16.37 -30.54 3.92
CA SER A 316 -17.31 -30.79 2.82
C SER A 316 -18.42 -29.73 2.70
N SER A 317 -18.76 -29.07 3.81
CA SER A 317 -19.60 -27.88 3.85
C SER A 317 -19.30 -27.02 5.07
N TYR A 318 -19.64 -25.73 5.02
CA TYR A 318 -19.56 -24.84 6.18
C TYR A 318 -20.67 -23.77 6.19
N GLY A 319 -20.79 -23.09 7.34
CA GLY A 319 -21.80 -22.06 7.55
C GLY A 319 -23.22 -22.62 7.62
N THR A 320 -23.44 -23.71 8.37
CA THR A 320 -24.73 -24.47 8.39
C THR A 320 -25.14 -24.96 7.00
N GLU A 321 -24.21 -25.61 6.29
CA GLU A 321 -24.41 -26.20 4.96
C GLU A 321 -24.84 -25.18 3.88
N ARG A 322 -24.57 -23.89 4.10
CA ARG A 322 -24.86 -22.83 3.12
C ARG A 322 -23.89 -22.84 1.95
N ILE A 323 -22.66 -23.29 2.19
CA ILE A 323 -21.59 -23.40 1.20
C ILE A 323 -21.08 -24.84 1.16
N THR A 324 -20.97 -25.38 -0.04
CA THR A 324 -20.23 -26.62 -0.31
C THR A 324 -18.83 -26.29 -0.80
N VAL A 325 -17.86 -27.10 -0.38
CA VAL A 325 -16.47 -27.00 -0.85
C VAL A 325 -16.11 -28.30 -1.53
N GLU A 326 -15.69 -28.21 -2.78
CA GLU A 326 -15.21 -29.37 -3.54
C GLU A 326 -13.79 -29.12 -4.03
N LYS A 327 -12.93 -30.14 -3.89
CA LYS A 327 -11.63 -30.14 -4.55
C LYS A 327 -11.88 -30.39 -6.04
N VAL A 328 -11.47 -29.45 -6.88
CA VAL A 328 -11.61 -29.59 -8.33
C VAL A 328 -10.64 -30.66 -8.79
N GLN A 329 -11.16 -31.77 -9.30
CA GLN A 329 -10.33 -32.83 -9.90
C GLN A 329 -9.68 -32.29 -11.18
N GLN A 330 -8.36 -32.40 -11.25
CA GLN A 330 -7.57 -32.01 -12.41
C GLN A 330 -7.07 -33.27 -13.10
N GLU A 331 -7.08 -33.27 -14.43
CA GLU A 331 -6.70 -34.42 -15.25
C GLU A 331 -5.18 -34.71 -15.27
N TYR A 332 -4.37 -33.85 -14.64
CA TYR A 332 -2.91 -33.90 -14.65
C TYR A 332 -2.31 -33.34 -13.35
N GLU A 333 -1.07 -33.71 -13.05
CA GLU A 333 -0.31 -33.15 -11.92
C GLU A 333 0.07 -31.69 -12.23
N SER A 334 -0.62 -30.75 -11.60
CA SER A 334 -0.42 -29.31 -11.80
C SER A 334 0.53 -28.68 -10.77
N GLY A 335 0.77 -29.37 -9.65
CA GLY A 335 1.51 -28.85 -8.49
C GLY A 335 0.69 -27.89 -7.60
N TYR A 336 -0.57 -27.61 -7.96
CA TYR A 336 -1.49 -26.80 -7.17
C TYR A 336 -2.83 -27.50 -6.97
N THR A 337 -3.55 -27.10 -5.94
CA THR A 337 -4.88 -27.59 -5.62
C THR A 337 -5.88 -26.44 -5.68
N VAL A 338 -6.99 -26.70 -6.36
CA VAL A 338 -8.09 -25.74 -6.53
C VAL A 338 -9.30 -26.24 -5.74
N TYR A 339 -9.89 -25.35 -4.96
CA TYR A 339 -11.15 -25.58 -4.29
C TYR A 339 -12.22 -24.67 -4.85
N LYS A 340 -13.40 -25.22 -5.07
CA LYS A 340 -14.57 -24.50 -5.53
C LYS A 340 -15.57 -24.38 -4.38
N HIS A 341 -15.94 -23.14 -4.07
CA HIS A 341 -16.91 -22.78 -3.07
C HIS A 341 -18.22 -22.42 -3.76
N THR A 342 -19.27 -23.21 -3.52
CA THR A 342 -20.58 -23.01 -4.16
C THR A 342 -21.65 -22.73 -3.11
N ALA A 343 -22.36 -21.62 -3.28
CA ALA A 343 -23.54 -21.33 -2.47
C ALA A 343 -24.71 -22.26 -2.83
N GLY A 344 -25.38 -22.77 -1.79
CA GLY A 344 -26.63 -23.51 -1.94
C GLY A 344 -27.67 -22.68 -2.73
N THR A 345 -28.51 -23.36 -3.51
CA THR A 345 -29.46 -22.75 -4.46
C THR A 345 -30.30 -21.62 -3.85
N ARG A 346 -30.81 -21.82 -2.63
CA ARG A 346 -31.63 -20.83 -1.90
C ARG A 346 -30.89 -19.56 -1.49
N TYR A 347 -29.56 -19.55 -1.57
CA TYR A 347 -28.73 -18.43 -1.14
C TYR A 347 -27.93 -17.78 -2.27
N LYS A 348 -27.99 -18.29 -3.52
CA LYS A 348 -27.22 -17.71 -4.65
C LYS A 348 -27.50 -16.21 -4.89
N ALA A 349 -28.66 -15.72 -4.47
CA ALA A 349 -29.04 -14.31 -4.57
C ALA A 349 -28.70 -13.46 -3.33
N SER A 350 -28.08 -14.05 -2.31
CA SER A 350 -27.71 -13.41 -1.07
C SER A 350 -26.41 -12.61 -1.18
N ASN A 351 -26.32 -11.57 -0.37
CA ASN A 351 -25.09 -10.81 -0.19
C ASN A 351 -23.99 -11.69 0.45
N ALA A 352 -22.78 -11.62 -0.11
CA ALA A 352 -21.63 -12.35 0.35
C ALA A 352 -20.75 -11.52 1.30
N LEU A 353 -20.21 -12.20 2.31
CA LEU A 353 -19.10 -11.74 3.14
C LEU A 353 -17.92 -12.68 2.89
N ILE A 354 -16.78 -12.13 2.48
CA ILE A 354 -15.58 -12.92 2.16
C ILE A 354 -14.58 -12.79 3.31
N LEU A 355 -14.23 -13.93 3.91
CA LEU A 355 -13.29 -14.03 5.01
C LEU A 355 -12.11 -14.92 4.65
N TYR A 356 -10.96 -14.60 5.22
CA TYR A 356 -9.78 -15.46 5.22
C TYR A 356 -9.24 -15.55 6.65
N ASN A 357 -9.13 -16.76 7.20
CA ASN A 357 -8.75 -16.99 8.61
C ASN A 357 -9.58 -16.15 9.59
N ASN A 358 -10.90 -16.11 9.37
CA ASN A 358 -11.87 -15.29 10.12
C ASN A 358 -11.64 -13.77 10.07
N SER A 359 -10.70 -13.26 9.27
CA SER A 359 -10.50 -11.83 9.05
C SER A 359 -11.23 -11.39 7.78
N ASP A 360 -11.76 -10.17 7.79
CA ASP A 360 -12.37 -9.57 6.62
C ASP A 360 -11.34 -9.36 5.50
N VAL A 361 -11.69 -9.75 4.27
CA VAL A 361 -10.81 -9.58 3.12
C VAL A 361 -10.93 -8.17 2.58
N LYS A 362 -9.84 -7.41 2.68
CA LYS A 362 -9.74 -6.05 2.15
C LYS A 362 -9.10 -6.06 0.77
N LEU A 363 -9.78 -5.44 -0.20
CA LEU A 363 -9.20 -5.14 -1.50
C LEU A 363 -8.24 -3.95 -1.38
N ILE A 364 -7.04 -4.11 -1.93
CA ILE A 364 -6.07 -3.05 -2.13
C ILE A 364 -6.26 -2.49 -3.53
N GLU A 365 -6.32 -1.15 -3.64
CA GLU A 365 -6.44 -0.49 -4.94
C GLU A 365 -5.21 -0.77 -5.82
N ASN A 366 -5.43 -0.80 -7.12
CA ASN A 366 -4.40 -1.02 -8.11
C ASN A 366 -4.50 0.10 -9.15
N ASP A 367 -3.51 0.98 -9.19
CA ASP A 367 -3.50 2.16 -10.07
C ASP A 367 -3.27 1.80 -11.55
N SER A 368 -2.74 0.59 -11.82
CA SER A 368 -2.43 0.09 -13.17
C SER A 368 -3.48 -0.91 -13.68
N MET A 369 -4.75 -0.51 -13.71
CA MET A 369 -5.90 -1.37 -14.12
C MET A 369 -6.45 -1.03 -15.52
N GLU A 370 -5.69 -0.37 -16.39
CA GLU A 370 -6.16 -0.09 -17.75
C GLU A 370 -6.44 -1.40 -18.52
N GLY A 371 -7.69 -1.60 -18.94
CA GLY A 371 -8.13 -2.74 -19.78
C GLY A 371 -8.66 -3.98 -19.05
N VAL A 372 -8.61 -4.04 -17.71
CA VAL A 372 -9.22 -5.12 -16.90
C VAL A 372 -10.25 -4.49 -15.95
N GLY A 373 -11.53 -4.88 -16.03
CA GLY A 373 -12.59 -4.23 -15.24
C GLY A 373 -12.30 -4.19 -13.73
N LYS A 374 -12.58 -3.06 -13.06
CA LYS A 374 -12.25 -2.83 -11.64
C LYS A 374 -13.33 -3.41 -10.72
N LEU A 375 -12.93 -4.24 -9.74
CA LEU A 375 -13.82 -4.65 -8.65
C LEU A 375 -13.70 -3.67 -7.48
N ALA A 376 -14.73 -2.84 -7.26
CA ALA A 376 -14.69 -1.79 -6.23
C ALA A 376 -14.80 -2.33 -4.79
N THR A 377 -15.58 -3.40 -4.58
CA THR A 377 -15.83 -3.99 -3.25
C THR A 377 -16.10 -5.49 -3.36
N LEU A 378 -15.62 -6.28 -2.40
CA LEU A 378 -15.95 -7.71 -2.30
C LEU A 378 -17.21 -7.99 -1.50
N ASN A 379 -17.37 -7.30 -0.38
CA ASN A 379 -18.48 -7.57 0.53
C ASN A 379 -19.78 -6.94 0.05
N ASN A 380 -20.90 -7.56 0.41
CA ASN A 380 -22.26 -7.18 0.01
C ASN A 380 -22.55 -7.34 -1.49
N GLN A 381 -21.75 -8.14 -2.21
CA GLN A 381 -21.99 -8.50 -3.61
C GLN A 381 -22.58 -9.91 -3.73
N LYS A 382 -23.13 -10.23 -4.90
CA LYS A 382 -23.73 -11.54 -5.21
C LYS A 382 -22.83 -12.32 -6.14
N PHE A 383 -22.13 -13.31 -5.61
CA PHE A 383 -21.20 -14.12 -6.38
C PHE A 383 -21.83 -15.44 -6.81
N THR A 384 -21.56 -15.85 -8.06
CA THR A 384 -22.03 -17.13 -8.59
C THR A 384 -21.11 -18.27 -8.20
N GLU A 385 -19.80 -18.02 -8.18
CA GLU A 385 -18.76 -19.00 -7.89
C GLU A 385 -17.52 -18.31 -7.32
N ILE A 386 -16.86 -18.98 -6.37
CA ILE A 386 -15.52 -18.60 -5.90
C ILE A 386 -14.62 -19.84 -5.98
N LYS A 387 -13.49 -19.71 -6.67
CA LYS A 387 -12.42 -20.70 -6.64
C LYS A 387 -11.22 -20.15 -5.88
N THR A 388 -10.57 -20.99 -5.08
CA THR A 388 -9.33 -20.67 -4.38
C THR A 388 -8.22 -21.61 -4.85
N TYR A 389 -7.02 -21.08 -4.99
CA TYR A 389 -5.86 -21.80 -5.51
C TYR A 389 -4.77 -21.79 -4.45
N SER A 390 -4.26 -22.97 -4.12
CA SER A 390 -3.18 -23.21 -3.15
C SER A 390 -2.14 -24.15 -3.78
N PHE A 391 -0.92 -24.20 -3.26
CA PHE A 391 -0.01 -25.26 -3.70
C PHE A 391 -0.42 -26.61 -3.10
N SER A 392 -0.23 -27.71 -3.85
CA SER A 392 -0.63 -29.05 -3.38
C SER A 392 0.16 -29.52 -2.16
N HIS A 393 1.37 -29.01 -1.95
CA HIS A 393 2.15 -29.30 -0.75
C HIS A 393 1.68 -28.50 0.48
N ASN A 394 0.93 -27.41 0.29
CA ASN A 394 0.42 -26.56 1.37
C ASN A 394 -1.01 -26.07 1.05
N GLU A 395 -1.97 -27.00 1.12
CA GLU A 395 -3.39 -26.78 0.79
C GLU A 395 -4.13 -25.81 1.74
N ARG A 396 -3.46 -25.28 2.77
CA ARG A 396 -4.02 -24.25 3.67
C ARG A 396 -3.64 -22.85 3.23
N GLU A 397 -2.62 -22.72 2.37
CA GLU A 397 -2.11 -21.44 1.93
C GLU A 397 -2.65 -21.09 0.55
N HIS A 398 -3.81 -20.46 0.53
CA HIS A 398 -4.41 -19.98 -0.71
C HIS A 398 -3.73 -18.68 -1.15
N LEU A 399 -3.31 -18.64 -2.41
CA LEU A 399 -2.51 -17.58 -3.02
C LEU A 399 -3.31 -16.76 -4.04
N LEU A 400 -4.25 -17.40 -4.74
CA LEU A 400 -5.09 -16.77 -5.76
C LEU A 400 -6.55 -17.12 -5.51
N ILE A 401 -7.44 -16.19 -5.82
CA ILE A 401 -8.89 -16.37 -5.82
C ILE A 401 -9.40 -15.99 -7.20
N LYS A 402 -10.27 -16.81 -7.76
CA LYS A 402 -11.12 -16.44 -8.89
C LYS A 402 -12.54 -16.22 -8.37
N ILE A 403 -13.11 -15.06 -8.68
CA ILE A 403 -14.49 -14.72 -8.33
C ILE A 403 -15.26 -14.48 -9.62
N THR A 404 -16.41 -15.15 -9.75
CA THR A 404 -17.33 -14.90 -10.85
C THR A 404 -18.47 -13.98 -10.38
N TRP A 405 -18.59 -12.82 -11.03
CA TRP A 405 -19.56 -11.78 -10.74
C TRP A 405 -20.11 -11.18 -12.03
N ASN A 406 -21.45 -11.14 -12.18
CA ASN A 406 -22.13 -10.63 -13.39
C ASN A 406 -21.58 -11.23 -14.69
N SER A 407 -21.32 -12.54 -14.70
CA SER A 407 -20.73 -13.27 -15.84
C SER A 407 -19.27 -12.90 -16.19
N ASN A 408 -18.61 -12.07 -15.38
CA ASN A 408 -17.19 -11.74 -15.49
C ASN A 408 -16.39 -12.46 -14.41
N ASN A 409 -15.13 -12.78 -14.73
CA ASN A 409 -14.20 -13.40 -13.81
C ASN A 409 -13.15 -12.39 -13.35
N TYR A 410 -12.93 -12.36 -12.05
CA TYR A 410 -11.95 -11.49 -11.40
C TYR A 410 -10.94 -12.34 -10.67
N TYR A 411 -9.66 -12.08 -10.91
CA TYR A 411 -8.55 -12.77 -10.28
C TYR A 411 -7.94 -11.87 -9.22
N LEU A 412 -7.94 -12.34 -7.97
CA LEU A 412 -7.38 -11.64 -6.84
C LEU A 412 -6.24 -12.46 -6.28
N HIS A 413 -5.06 -11.88 -6.16
CA HIS A 413 -3.94 -12.53 -5.51
C HIS A 413 -3.74 -12.01 -4.09
N ARG A 414 -3.19 -12.87 -3.26
CA ARG A 414 -2.85 -12.54 -1.88
C ARG A 414 -1.79 -11.45 -1.88
N PHE A 415 -2.02 -10.42 -1.07
CA PHE A 415 -1.13 -9.27 -1.00
C PHE A 415 -0.26 -9.28 0.27
N ASN A 416 -0.70 -9.96 1.33
CA ASN A 416 0.06 -10.07 2.57
C ASN A 416 0.02 -11.47 3.19
N LYS A 417 0.98 -11.73 4.09
CA LYS A 417 1.10 -13.00 4.79
C LYS A 417 -0.05 -13.32 5.72
N LYS A 418 -0.74 -12.34 6.30
CA LYS A 418 -1.96 -12.59 7.10
C LYS A 418 -3.13 -13.09 6.24
N GLY A 419 -3.15 -12.72 4.96
CA GLY A 419 -4.21 -13.07 4.01
C GLY A 419 -5.48 -12.26 4.18
N ASP A 420 -5.46 -11.15 4.92
CA ASP A 420 -6.58 -10.21 5.04
C ASP A 420 -6.51 -9.05 4.04
N LYS A 421 -5.42 -8.97 3.25
CA LYS A 421 -5.27 -8.02 2.14
C LYS A 421 -5.08 -8.77 0.82
N TRP A 422 -5.87 -8.40 -0.18
CA TRP A 422 -5.87 -9.02 -1.51
C TRP A 422 -5.89 -7.93 -2.58
N LYS A 423 -5.26 -8.21 -3.72
CA LYS A 423 -5.12 -7.26 -4.81
C LYS A 423 -5.58 -7.90 -6.12
N GLN A 424 -6.25 -7.14 -6.96
CA GLN A 424 -6.66 -7.62 -8.28
C GLN A 424 -5.44 -7.76 -9.20
N LEU A 425 -5.32 -8.93 -9.82
CA LEU A 425 -4.21 -9.31 -10.68
C LEU A 425 -4.18 -8.43 -11.95
N SER A 426 -3.05 -7.76 -12.18
CA SER A 426 -2.81 -6.90 -13.33
C SER A 426 -2.01 -7.59 -14.43
N LEU A 427 -2.04 -7.00 -15.64
CA LEU A 427 -1.20 -7.47 -16.75
C LEU A 427 0.29 -7.31 -16.45
N LEU A 428 0.68 -6.26 -15.71
CA LEU A 428 2.07 -6.06 -15.31
C LEU A 428 2.56 -7.20 -14.41
N GLU A 429 1.74 -7.65 -13.45
CA GLU A 429 2.07 -8.77 -12.58
C GLU A 429 2.14 -10.11 -13.33
N LEU A 430 1.37 -10.29 -14.40
CA LEU A 430 1.53 -11.44 -15.30
C LEU A 430 2.86 -11.40 -16.05
N MET A 431 3.25 -10.23 -16.56
CA MET A 431 4.56 -10.04 -17.20
C MET A 431 5.70 -10.26 -16.20
N ASP A 432 5.52 -9.85 -14.95
CA ASP A 432 6.48 -10.08 -13.86
C ASP A 432 6.55 -11.57 -13.47
N ALA A 433 5.46 -12.31 -13.61
CA ALA A 433 5.45 -13.77 -13.53
C ALA A 433 6.11 -14.45 -14.74
N GLY A 434 6.51 -13.70 -15.77
CA GLY A 434 7.16 -14.20 -16.98
C GLY A 434 6.20 -14.65 -18.09
N ILE A 435 4.93 -14.26 -18.01
CA ILE A 435 3.91 -14.61 -19.01
C ILE A 435 3.98 -13.64 -20.18
N ASP A 436 3.96 -14.18 -21.41
CA ASP A 436 3.87 -13.37 -22.62
C ASP A 436 2.43 -12.89 -22.86
N VAL A 437 2.12 -11.68 -22.39
CA VAL A 437 0.79 -11.08 -22.51
C VAL A 437 0.55 -10.46 -23.90
N ILE A 438 1.61 -10.01 -24.58
CA ILE A 438 1.53 -9.21 -25.82
C ILE A 438 0.93 -10.03 -26.97
N SER A 439 1.36 -11.28 -27.11
CA SER A 439 0.86 -12.19 -28.14
C SER A 439 -0.64 -12.49 -28.01
N VAL A 440 -1.19 -12.39 -26.80
CA VAL A 440 -2.61 -12.66 -26.51
C VAL A 440 -3.47 -11.40 -26.63
N THR A 441 -2.94 -10.21 -26.28
CA THR A 441 -3.67 -8.94 -26.43
C THR A 441 -3.98 -8.56 -27.88
N ALA A 442 -3.17 -9.02 -28.85
CA ALA A 442 -3.40 -8.80 -30.27
C ALA A 442 -4.70 -9.40 -30.82
N ARG A 443 -5.37 -10.29 -30.05
CA ARG A 443 -6.62 -10.97 -30.44
C ARG A 443 -7.88 -10.39 -29.77
N GLY A 444 -7.76 -9.29 -29.02
CA GLY A 444 -8.84 -8.68 -28.22
C GLY A 444 -9.34 -9.57 -27.07
N SER A 445 -9.90 -8.99 -26.00
CA SER A 445 -11.04 -9.51 -25.20
C SER A 445 -11.07 -8.98 -23.76
N SER A 446 -12.27 -8.75 -23.24
CA SER A 446 -12.62 -8.57 -21.81
C SER A 446 -12.42 -9.82 -20.93
N GLN A 447 -12.02 -10.97 -21.50
CA GLN A 447 -11.80 -12.26 -20.81
C GLN A 447 -10.33 -12.72 -20.90
N LEU A 448 -9.40 -11.78 -21.07
CA LEU A 448 -7.98 -12.06 -21.29
C LEU A 448 -7.37 -12.96 -20.19
N LEU A 449 -7.70 -12.69 -18.93
CA LEU A 449 -7.16 -13.44 -17.79
C LEU A 449 -7.63 -14.90 -17.77
N ASP A 450 -8.89 -15.17 -18.16
CA ASP A 450 -9.39 -16.55 -18.23
C ASP A 450 -8.64 -17.36 -19.28
N ARG A 451 -8.40 -16.78 -20.46
CA ARG A 451 -7.61 -17.47 -21.52
C ARG A 451 -6.18 -17.73 -21.08
N LEU A 452 -5.57 -16.78 -20.39
CA LEU A 452 -4.18 -16.89 -19.94
C LEU A 452 -3.99 -17.91 -18.81
N LEU A 453 -4.99 -18.10 -17.95
CA LEU A 453 -4.84 -18.86 -16.70
C LEU A 453 -5.63 -20.18 -16.65
N GLU A 454 -6.71 -20.34 -17.42
CA GLU A 454 -7.57 -21.54 -17.37
C GLU A 454 -7.56 -22.41 -18.64
N GLU A 455 -6.97 -21.97 -19.76
CA GLU A 455 -6.78 -22.86 -20.91
C GLU A 455 -5.85 -24.03 -20.52
N LYS A 456 -6.23 -25.27 -20.90
CA LYS A 456 -5.49 -26.49 -20.52
C LYS A 456 -4.02 -26.46 -20.95
N SER A 457 -3.73 -25.83 -22.08
CA SER A 457 -2.37 -25.59 -22.60
C SER A 457 -1.57 -24.58 -21.78
N GLN A 458 -2.20 -23.84 -20.88
CA GLN A 458 -1.63 -22.71 -20.12
C GLN A 458 -1.50 -23.00 -18.62
N SER A 459 -1.54 -24.28 -18.20
CA SER A 459 -1.34 -24.66 -16.79
C SER A 459 -0.02 -24.14 -16.21
N ASP A 460 1.01 -23.99 -17.06
CA ASP A 460 2.29 -23.39 -16.70
C ASP A 460 2.19 -21.89 -16.38
N ASN A 461 1.30 -21.13 -17.02
CA ASN A 461 1.08 -19.72 -16.69
C ASN A 461 0.48 -19.58 -15.29
N LEU A 462 -0.53 -20.38 -14.96
CA LEU A 462 -1.12 -20.36 -13.63
C LEU A 462 -0.09 -20.73 -12.56
N LYS A 463 0.74 -21.75 -12.83
CA LYS A 463 1.85 -22.12 -11.95
C LYS A 463 2.88 -20.99 -11.81
N ALA A 464 3.22 -20.29 -12.89
CA ALA A 464 4.11 -19.13 -12.86
C ALA A 464 3.55 -17.99 -12.01
N VAL A 465 2.24 -17.71 -12.13
CA VAL A 465 1.54 -16.72 -11.29
C VAL A 465 1.55 -17.14 -9.83
N LEU A 466 1.24 -18.39 -9.51
CA LEU A 466 1.28 -18.87 -8.12
C LEU A 466 2.69 -18.78 -7.52
N ASN A 467 3.74 -19.11 -8.29
CA ASN A 467 5.13 -18.94 -7.88
C ASN A 467 5.48 -17.46 -7.62
N TYR A 468 5.03 -16.56 -8.50
CA TYR A 468 5.23 -15.12 -8.33
C TYR A 468 4.52 -14.57 -7.09
N ILE A 469 3.30 -15.04 -6.80
CA ILE A 469 2.55 -14.63 -5.61
C ILE A 469 3.24 -15.15 -4.35
N GLU A 470 3.65 -16.42 -4.32
CA GLU A 470 4.40 -17.00 -3.20
C GLU A 470 5.70 -16.25 -2.95
N PHE A 471 6.48 -15.97 -4.00
CA PHE A 471 7.65 -15.10 -3.95
C PHE A 471 7.34 -13.74 -3.33
N SER A 472 6.21 -13.15 -3.71
CA SER A 472 5.80 -11.82 -3.26
C SER A 472 5.42 -11.76 -1.78
N VAL A 473 4.81 -12.82 -1.23
CA VAL A 473 4.36 -12.87 0.18
C VAL A 473 5.33 -13.57 1.12
N ASN A 474 6.19 -14.46 0.61
CA ASN A 474 7.13 -15.29 1.36
C ASN A 474 8.58 -14.95 0.99
N SER A 475 9.00 -13.71 1.23
CA SER A 475 10.37 -13.26 0.93
C SER A 475 11.03 -12.43 2.03
N ILE A 476 12.36 -12.49 2.05
CA ILE A 476 13.24 -11.55 2.74
C ILE A 476 13.57 -10.43 1.75
N ALA A 477 13.17 -9.20 2.05
CA ALA A 477 13.64 -8.03 1.30
C ALA A 477 15.11 -7.73 1.61
N VAL A 478 15.94 -7.62 0.57
CA VAL A 478 17.38 -7.35 0.66
C VAL A 478 17.69 -6.14 -0.21
N LEU A 479 18.20 -5.08 0.41
CA LEU A 479 18.74 -3.90 -0.29
C LEU A 479 20.18 -4.22 -0.70
N VAL A 480 20.42 -4.45 -2.00
CA VAL A 480 21.74 -4.91 -2.48
C VAL A 480 22.75 -3.77 -2.55
N ASP A 481 22.30 -2.52 -2.60
CA ASP A 481 23.12 -1.30 -2.67
C ASP A 481 23.49 -0.71 -1.29
N LYS A 482 23.15 -1.40 -0.20
CA LYS A 482 23.49 -1.01 1.18
C LYS A 482 24.83 -1.59 1.59
N LYS A 483 25.70 -0.71 2.11
CA LYS A 483 27.04 -1.07 2.63
C LYS A 483 27.11 -1.12 4.17
N LEU A 484 26.02 -0.75 4.85
CA LEU A 484 25.88 -0.72 6.30
C LEU A 484 24.70 -1.59 6.72
N PRO A 485 24.66 -2.09 7.97
CA PRO A 485 23.50 -2.81 8.52
C PRO A 485 22.21 -2.01 8.35
N TYR A 486 21.11 -2.72 8.10
CA TYR A 486 19.79 -2.09 7.95
C TYR A 486 18.69 -2.96 8.52
N ASP A 487 17.58 -2.29 8.83
CA ASP A 487 16.41 -2.92 9.45
C ASP A 487 15.10 -2.68 8.68
N GLN A 488 14.01 -3.15 9.28
CA GLN A 488 12.68 -3.06 8.74
C GLN A 488 12.21 -1.62 8.51
N SER A 489 12.63 -0.68 9.37
CA SER A 489 12.23 0.72 9.26
C SER A 489 12.80 1.35 8.00
N GLU A 490 14.08 1.09 7.71
CA GLU A 490 14.72 1.59 6.49
C GLU A 490 14.10 0.97 5.24
N ILE A 491 13.84 -0.34 5.23
CA ILE A 491 13.16 -1.02 4.11
C ILE A 491 11.77 -0.42 3.87
N ASN A 492 10.99 -0.24 4.94
CA ASN A 492 9.65 0.35 4.83
C ASN A 492 9.73 1.79 4.30
N SER A 493 10.71 2.59 4.74
CA SER A 493 10.85 3.98 4.28
C SER A 493 11.21 4.12 2.80
N LEU A 494 11.83 3.10 2.21
CA LEU A 494 12.28 3.13 0.81
C LEU A 494 11.23 2.59 -0.17
N ILE A 495 10.36 1.69 0.29
CA ILE A 495 9.49 0.88 -0.57
C ILE A 495 7.99 1.06 -0.24
N SER A 496 7.63 1.92 0.73
CA SER A 496 6.23 2.11 1.20
C SER A 496 5.25 2.58 0.14
N ASP A 497 5.71 3.33 -0.86
CA ASP A 497 4.84 4.05 -1.80
C ASP A 497 4.42 3.18 -2.99
N GLU A 498 5.20 2.16 -3.36
CA GLU A 498 4.84 1.18 -4.40
C GLU A 498 4.20 -0.10 -3.81
N ILE A 499 4.28 -0.28 -2.49
CA ILE A 499 3.83 -1.51 -1.84
C ILE A 499 3.15 -1.19 -0.49
N PRO A 500 1.80 -1.19 -0.42
CA PRO A 500 1.07 -0.92 0.82
C PRO A 500 1.32 -1.96 1.91
N THR A 501 2.40 -1.82 2.68
CA THR A 501 2.77 -2.67 3.82
C THR A 501 2.79 -4.16 3.45
N ILE A 502 3.84 -4.62 2.75
CA ILE A 502 4.23 -6.02 3.00
C ILE A 502 4.44 -6.09 4.52
N ASP A 503 3.77 -7.03 5.18
CA ASP A 503 4.15 -7.49 6.51
C ASP A 503 5.49 -8.21 6.33
N ILE A 504 6.53 -7.45 5.94
CA ILE A 504 7.87 -7.97 5.78
C ILE A 504 8.22 -8.31 7.22
N SER A 505 8.34 -9.61 7.44
CA SER A 505 8.70 -10.14 8.74
C SER A 505 9.99 -9.45 9.20
N PRO A 506 10.25 -9.30 10.51
CA PRO A 506 11.30 -8.41 11.00
C PRO A 506 12.62 -8.63 10.25
N ASN A 507 12.92 -7.71 9.33
CA ASN A 507 14.14 -7.74 8.57
C ASN A 507 15.20 -7.01 9.37
N SER A 508 16.23 -7.73 9.79
CA SER A 508 17.45 -7.17 10.33
C SER A 508 18.58 -7.87 9.61
N ILE A 509 19.25 -7.11 8.74
CA ILE A 509 20.34 -7.61 7.91
C ILE A 509 21.61 -6.91 8.36
N ASN A 510 22.55 -7.70 8.86
CA ASN A 510 23.88 -7.20 9.17
C ASN A 510 24.71 -7.15 7.89
N VAL A 511 25.40 -6.04 7.65
CA VAL A 511 26.28 -5.88 6.48
C VAL A 511 27.69 -5.63 6.99
N VAL A 512 28.63 -6.46 6.54
CA VAL A 512 30.04 -6.40 6.96
C VAL A 512 30.93 -6.23 5.73
N ASP A 513 31.84 -5.27 5.78
CA ASP A 513 32.90 -5.13 4.78
C ASP A 513 33.88 -6.31 4.93
N ARG A 514 34.00 -7.12 3.88
CA ARG A 514 34.89 -8.28 3.81
C ARG A 514 36.08 -8.04 2.90
N THR A 515 36.27 -6.82 2.40
CA THR A 515 37.36 -6.44 1.51
C THR A 515 38.72 -6.81 2.10
N GLY A 516 38.96 -6.47 3.38
CA GLY A 516 40.24 -6.80 4.03
C GLY A 516 40.46 -8.30 4.24
N THR A 517 39.38 -9.07 4.46
CA THR A 517 39.49 -10.54 4.56
C THR A 517 39.81 -11.20 3.22
N PHE A 518 39.45 -10.54 2.12
CA PHE A 518 39.66 -11.01 0.75
C PHE A 518 40.64 -10.09 -0.01
N GLU A 519 41.53 -9.42 0.72
CA GLU A 519 42.44 -8.42 0.16
C GLU A 519 43.34 -9.04 -0.91
N THR A 520 43.83 -10.26 -0.71
CA THR A 520 44.66 -11.00 -1.67
C THR A 520 43.94 -11.31 -2.99
N CYS A 521 42.61 -11.18 -3.03
CA CYS A 521 41.77 -11.60 -4.16
C CYS A 521 41.22 -10.43 -4.95
N PHE A 522 40.99 -9.30 -4.27
CA PHE A 522 40.27 -8.15 -4.83
C PHE A 522 41.00 -6.82 -4.62
N GLY A 523 41.86 -6.74 -3.59
CA GLY A 523 42.61 -5.55 -3.22
C GLY A 523 43.49 -5.01 -4.35
N PRO A 524 44.33 -5.85 -5.01
CA PRO A 524 45.17 -5.41 -6.13
C PRO A 524 44.39 -4.79 -7.30
N ASP A 525 43.16 -5.25 -7.54
CA ASP A 525 42.33 -4.80 -8.67
C ASP A 525 41.36 -3.67 -8.28
N GLY A 526 41.30 -3.30 -7.01
CA GLY A 526 40.46 -2.23 -6.47
C GLY A 526 39.00 -2.61 -6.26
N TYR A 527 38.66 -3.89 -6.26
CA TYR A 527 37.31 -4.37 -5.96
C TYR A 527 37.07 -4.47 -4.45
N ARG A 528 35.82 -4.27 -4.05
CA ARG A 528 35.36 -4.39 -2.67
C ARG A 528 34.19 -5.35 -2.57
N VAL A 529 34.02 -5.96 -1.41
CA VAL A 529 32.96 -6.94 -1.18
C VAL A 529 32.34 -6.77 0.20
N TYR A 530 31.02 -6.76 0.21
CA TYR A 530 30.20 -6.63 1.42
C TYR A 530 29.36 -7.89 1.58
N LYS A 531 29.34 -8.43 2.80
CA LYS A 531 28.56 -9.61 3.15
C LYS A 531 27.30 -9.20 3.90
N HIS A 532 26.15 -9.53 3.33
CA HIS A 532 24.84 -9.43 3.95
C HIS A 532 24.52 -10.76 4.65
N ASP A 533 24.38 -10.71 5.97
CA ASP A 533 23.96 -11.85 6.79
C ASP A 533 22.43 -11.84 6.93
N LEU A 534 21.81 -12.86 6.32
CA LEU A 534 20.36 -13.02 6.25
C LEU A 534 19.80 -13.91 7.36
N GLN A 535 20.64 -14.44 8.27
CA GLN A 535 20.23 -15.46 9.23
C GLN A 535 19.07 -15.01 10.12
N LYS A 536 19.19 -13.82 10.71
CA LYS A 536 18.17 -13.28 11.63
C LYS A 536 16.84 -13.03 10.91
N ALA A 537 16.89 -12.41 9.74
CA ALA A 537 15.72 -12.17 8.91
C ALA A 537 15.06 -13.50 8.48
N GLY A 538 15.84 -14.46 7.99
CA GLY A 538 15.35 -15.77 7.59
C GLY A 538 14.69 -16.55 8.72
N GLN A 539 15.29 -16.57 9.92
CA GLN A 539 14.68 -17.18 11.10
C GLN A 539 13.37 -16.49 11.52
N ALA A 540 13.31 -15.16 11.44
CA ALA A 540 12.09 -14.41 11.75
C ALA A 540 10.95 -14.75 10.79
N VAL A 541 11.22 -14.85 9.49
CA VAL A 541 10.19 -15.18 8.49
C VAL A 541 9.79 -16.64 8.60
N LYS A 542 10.76 -17.55 8.80
CA LYS A 542 10.54 -19.00 8.93
C LYS A 542 9.71 -19.35 10.15
N LYS A 543 9.89 -18.71 11.31
CA LYS A 543 9.01 -18.91 12.48
C LYS A 543 7.53 -18.64 12.19
N LYS A 544 7.25 -17.74 11.23
CA LYS A 544 5.89 -17.41 10.79
C LYS A 544 5.43 -18.28 9.60
N LEU A 545 6.33 -18.95 8.88
CA LEU A 545 6.02 -19.91 7.81
C LEU A 545 5.83 -21.29 8.46
N GLN A 546 4.62 -21.84 8.42
CA GLN A 546 4.40 -23.20 8.94
C GLN A 546 4.97 -24.26 7.98
N ASP A 547 4.87 -24.00 6.67
CA ASP A 547 5.38 -24.79 5.55
C ASP A 547 5.56 -23.87 4.33
N GLY A 548 6.35 -24.25 3.34
CA GLY A 548 6.55 -23.50 2.09
C GLY A 548 7.95 -22.91 1.88
N LYS A 549 8.17 -22.38 0.67
CA LYS A 549 9.47 -21.82 0.27
C LYS A 549 9.62 -20.38 0.75
N LEU A 550 10.84 -20.04 1.16
CA LEU A 550 11.22 -18.67 1.49
C LEU A 550 12.13 -18.16 0.38
N TYR A 551 11.92 -16.94 -0.09
CA TYR A 551 12.68 -16.35 -1.20
C TYR A 551 13.45 -15.10 -0.78
N LEU A 552 14.38 -14.66 -1.63
CA LEU A 552 15.07 -13.37 -1.52
C LEU A 552 14.50 -12.39 -2.55
N ARG A 553 13.99 -11.27 -2.06
CA ARG A 553 13.47 -10.18 -2.88
C ARG A 553 14.49 -9.05 -2.89
N LEU A 554 15.20 -8.90 -4.00
CA LEU A 554 16.35 -8.03 -4.11
C LEU A 554 15.95 -6.66 -4.65
N TYR A 555 16.32 -5.61 -3.93
CA TYR A 555 16.03 -4.22 -4.30
C TYR A 555 17.31 -3.45 -4.52
N LEU A 556 17.28 -2.61 -5.55
CA LEU A 556 18.29 -1.61 -5.82
C LEU A 556 17.67 -0.23 -5.58
N GLU A 557 18.08 0.45 -4.52
CA GLU A 557 17.36 1.62 -3.99
C GLU A 557 15.89 1.27 -3.69
N ARG A 558 14.95 1.71 -4.53
CA ARG A 558 13.51 1.38 -4.45
C ARG A 558 13.05 0.36 -5.48
N ASP A 559 13.86 0.11 -6.51
CA ASP A 559 13.47 -0.72 -7.65
C ASP A 559 13.67 -2.20 -7.34
N LEU A 560 12.65 -3.01 -7.60
CA LEU A 560 12.75 -4.47 -7.52
C LEU A 560 13.59 -5.01 -8.69
N ILE A 561 14.65 -5.75 -8.38
CA ILE A 561 15.47 -6.42 -9.38
C ILE A 561 14.76 -7.69 -9.87
N LYS A 562 14.50 -7.78 -11.16
CA LYS A 562 14.05 -9.02 -11.83
C LYS A 562 15.26 -9.87 -12.18
N LEU A 563 15.27 -11.12 -11.68
CA LEU A 563 16.34 -12.06 -11.96
C LEU A 563 15.96 -12.98 -13.12
N CYS A 564 16.86 -13.12 -14.07
CA CYS A 564 16.68 -13.98 -15.24
C CYS A 564 17.77 -15.06 -15.31
N ASN A 565 17.46 -16.11 -16.07
CA ASN A 565 18.46 -17.08 -16.49
C ASN A 565 19.58 -16.45 -17.35
N GLU A 566 20.56 -17.25 -17.72
CA GLU A 566 21.76 -16.82 -18.46
C GLU A 566 21.41 -16.18 -19.81
N SER A 567 20.41 -16.71 -20.51
CA SER A 567 19.92 -16.16 -21.78
C SER A 567 19.07 -14.88 -21.62
N GLY A 568 18.75 -14.48 -20.40
CA GLY A 568 17.89 -13.32 -20.12
C GLY A 568 16.42 -13.51 -20.50
N ASN A 569 15.99 -14.73 -20.82
CA ASN A 569 14.69 -15.02 -21.42
C ASN A 569 13.67 -15.61 -20.44
N SER A 570 14.12 -16.15 -19.31
CA SER A 570 13.25 -16.77 -18.30
C SER A 570 13.48 -16.17 -16.93
N HIS A 571 12.38 -15.84 -16.23
CA HIS A 571 12.43 -15.32 -14.86
C HIS A 571 12.80 -16.41 -13.87
N THR A 572 13.56 -16.05 -12.84
CA THR A 572 14.00 -16.95 -11.78
C THR A 572 13.82 -16.28 -10.43
N PHE A 573 13.52 -17.09 -9.40
CA PHE A 573 13.43 -16.63 -8.02
C PHE A 573 14.55 -17.27 -7.20
N LEU A 574 15.16 -16.50 -6.30
CA LEU A 574 16.18 -17.01 -5.38
C LEU A 574 15.55 -17.55 -4.12
N GLU A 575 15.59 -18.87 -3.96
CA GLU A 575 15.15 -19.54 -2.72
C GLU A 575 16.19 -19.36 -1.62
N TYR A 576 15.76 -18.90 -0.46
CA TYR A 576 16.56 -18.80 0.76
C TYR A 576 16.89 -20.18 1.29
N LYS A 577 18.18 -20.42 1.49
CA LYS A 577 18.75 -21.61 2.10
C LYS A 577 19.29 -21.27 3.47
N GLU A 578 18.83 -21.98 4.49
CA GLU A 578 19.25 -21.76 5.88
C GLU A 578 20.75 -22.00 6.09
N LEU A 579 21.31 -23.00 5.40
CA LEU A 579 22.75 -23.31 5.44
C LEU A 579 23.60 -22.38 4.56
N SER A 580 22.99 -21.58 3.69
CA SER A 580 23.67 -20.61 2.81
C SER A 580 23.02 -19.26 2.98
N ASN A 581 23.07 -18.71 4.19
CA ASN A 581 22.37 -17.47 4.57
C ASN A 581 23.17 -16.19 4.31
N GLN A 582 24.23 -16.27 3.50
CA GLN A 582 25.15 -15.17 3.21
C GLN A 582 25.00 -14.74 1.76
N LEU A 583 24.77 -13.44 1.55
CA LEU A 583 24.74 -12.82 0.23
C LEU A 583 25.92 -11.85 0.13
N TYR A 584 26.75 -12.03 -0.90
CA TYR A 584 27.92 -11.21 -1.16
C TYR A 584 27.60 -10.21 -2.26
N VAL A 585 27.91 -8.92 -2.05
CA VAL A 585 27.76 -7.87 -3.06
C VAL A 585 29.11 -7.23 -3.32
N TYR A 586 29.43 -7.13 -4.60
CA TYR A 586 30.72 -6.63 -5.10
C TYR A 586 30.58 -5.22 -5.66
N TYR A 587 31.58 -4.39 -5.39
CA TYR A 587 31.63 -2.98 -5.77
C TYR A 587 33.01 -2.64 -6.32
N TYR A 588 33.08 -1.49 -7.02
CA TYR A 588 34.35 -0.91 -7.41
C TYR A 588 34.78 0.22 -6.47
N GLY A 589 36.02 0.17 -5.97
CA GLY A 589 36.59 1.24 -5.17
C GLY A 589 35.78 1.59 -3.92
N THR A 590 36.07 2.74 -3.32
CA THR A 590 35.38 3.22 -2.11
C THR A 590 34.18 4.11 -2.44
N THR A 591 34.21 4.77 -3.60
CA THR A 591 33.26 5.80 -4.00
C THR A 591 32.14 5.29 -4.90
N ASP A 592 32.35 4.25 -5.72
CA ASP A 592 31.31 3.76 -6.62
C ASP A 592 30.15 3.17 -5.79
N PRO A 593 28.95 3.77 -5.86
CA PRO A 593 27.81 3.26 -5.11
C PRO A 593 27.14 2.07 -5.79
N ARG A 594 27.51 1.72 -7.03
CA ARG A 594 26.84 0.69 -7.84
C ARG A 594 27.31 -0.72 -7.48
N PRO A 595 26.41 -1.62 -7.08
CA PRO A 595 26.66 -3.05 -7.10
C PRO A 595 27.02 -3.53 -8.50
N LEU A 596 28.18 -4.18 -8.65
CA LEU A 596 28.59 -4.80 -9.90
C LEU A 596 28.01 -6.22 -10.05
N LEU A 597 28.04 -6.96 -8.95
CA LEU A 597 27.66 -8.36 -8.91
C LEU A 597 27.11 -8.65 -7.52
N PHE A 598 26.12 -9.53 -7.43
CA PHE A 598 25.86 -10.22 -6.18
C PHE A 598 25.99 -11.72 -6.37
N CYS A 599 26.37 -12.42 -5.31
CA CYS A 599 26.50 -13.86 -5.28
C CYS A 599 25.83 -14.43 -4.04
N TYR A 600 24.98 -15.43 -4.25
CA TYR A 600 24.24 -16.12 -3.20
C TYR A 600 24.21 -17.61 -3.47
N ALA A 601 24.67 -18.42 -2.50
CA ALA A 601 24.74 -19.90 -2.62
C ALA A 601 25.40 -20.35 -3.95
N ASP A 602 26.55 -19.74 -4.28
CA ASP A 602 27.35 -19.93 -5.50
C ASP A 602 26.60 -19.68 -6.82
N LYS A 603 25.53 -18.88 -6.75
CA LYS A 603 24.85 -18.31 -7.91
C LYS A 603 25.13 -16.83 -7.98
N ALA A 604 25.89 -16.43 -9.00
CA ALA A 604 26.22 -15.04 -9.25
C ALA A 604 25.27 -14.43 -10.29
N TYR A 605 24.90 -13.17 -10.08
CA TYR A 605 24.05 -12.40 -10.97
C TYR A 605 24.65 -11.03 -11.20
N ARG A 606 24.56 -10.56 -12.44
CA ARG A 606 25.06 -9.26 -12.89
C ARG A 606 23.96 -8.47 -13.61
N PRO A 607 24.07 -7.14 -13.71
CA PRO A 607 23.21 -6.40 -14.61
C PRO A 607 23.36 -6.89 -16.04
N GLU A 608 22.23 -6.97 -16.75
CA GLU A 608 22.22 -7.36 -18.17
C GLU A 608 22.86 -6.28 -19.04
N SER A 609 22.47 -5.02 -18.80
CA SER A 609 22.96 -3.86 -19.53
C SER A 609 22.92 -2.61 -18.65
N LEU A 610 23.54 -1.52 -19.12
CA LEU A 610 23.44 -0.21 -18.48
C LEU A 610 21.99 0.32 -18.43
N LEU A 611 21.22 0.09 -19.51
CA LEU A 611 19.83 0.57 -19.63
C LEU A 611 18.87 -0.17 -18.68
N SER A 612 19.06 -1.48 -18.54
CA SER A 612 18.25 -2.34 -17.67
C SER A 612 18.82 -2.51 -16.26
N TYR A 613 19.89 -1.78 -15.91
CA TYR A 613 20.66 -1.93 -14.67
C TYR A 613 19.81 -1.99 -13.39
N ARG A 614 18.80 -1.13 -13.26
CA ARG A 614 17.90 -1.08 -12.08
C ARG A 614 16.79 -2.13 -12.09
N LYS A 615 16.51 -2.71 -13.27
CA LYS A 615 15.32 -3.53 -13.52
C LYS A 615 15.61 -5.02 -13.70
N LYS A 616 16.70 -5.38 -14.37
CA LYS A 616 16.94 -6.75 -14.87
C LYS A 616 18.39 -7.19 -14.71
N TRP A 617 18.57 -8.31 -14.03
CA TRP A 617 19.86 -8.94 -13.78
C TRP A 617 19.83 -10.39 -14.25
N VAL A 618 20.90 -10.83 -14.88
CA VAL A 618 21.03 -12.18 -15.46
C VAL A 618 21.99 -13.02 -14.64
N LYS A 619 21.68 -14.31 -14.51
CA LYS A 619 22.58 -15.30 -13.93
C LYS A 619 23.85 -15.37 -14.77
N VAL A 620 25.00 -15.46 -14.11
CA VAL A 620 26.28 -15.73 -14.76
C VAL A 620 26.36 -17.21 -15.16
N GLU A 621 26.77 -17.48 -16.40
CA GLU A 621 26.85 -18.84 -16.97
C GLU A 621 27.90 -19.71 -16.27
N LYS A 622 29.04 -19.13 -15.94
CA LYS A 622 30.11 -19.82 -15.21
C LYS A 622 29.74 -20.01 -13.73
N THR A 623 30.19 -21.13 -13.16
CA THR A 623 30.00 -21.41 -11.74
C THR A 623 30.97 -20.57 -10.92
N ILE A 624 30.44 -19.56 -10.24
CA ILE A 624 31.22 -18.64 -9.42
C ILE A 624 31.05 -18.99 -7.95
N LYS A 625 32.18 -19.21 -7.26
CA LYS A 625 32.19 -19.28 -5.80
C LYS A 625 32.00 -17.88 -5.23
N CYS A 626 31.09 -17.74 -4.27
CA CYS A 626 30.80 -16.43 -3.68
C CYS A 626 31.89 -15.92 -2.73
N GLU A 627 32.73 -16.82 -2.23
CA GLU A 627 33.85 -16.49 -1.36
C GLU A 627 35.15 -16.62 -2.12
N CYS A 628 36.10 -15.74 -1.81
CA CYS A 628 37.45 -15.91 -2.31
C CYS A 628 38.10 -17.17 -1.73
N GLN A 629 38.70 -17.96 -2.60
CA GLN A 629 39.61 -19.03 -2.20
C GLN A 629 41.04 -18.48 -2.04
N ASN A 630 41.70 -18.81 -0.91
CA ASN A 630 43.06 -18.37 -0.58
C ASN A 630 44.16 -18.95 -1.50
N ASP A 631 43.79 -19.76 -2.49
CA ASP A 631 44.67 -20.36 -3.49
C ASP A 631 44.85 -19.47 -4.74
N GLY A 632 44.23 -18.29 -4.78
CA GLY A 632 44.30 -17.35 -5.90
C GLY A 632 43.39 -17.70 -7.08
N ASN A 633 42.54 -18.73 -6.96
CA ASN A 633 41.73 -19.25 -8.05
C ASN A 633 40.40 -18.49 -8.26
N ASN A 634 40.42 -17.16 -8.24
CA ASN A 634 39.22 -16.31 -8.43
C ASN A 634 39.18 -15.62 -9.80
N LYS A 635 39.97 -16.12 -10.76
CA LYS A 635 40.09 -15.53 -12.10
C LYS A 635 38.73 -15.33 -12.77
N GLU A 636 37.83 -16.30 -12.67
CA GLU A 636 36.50 -16.20 -13.27
C GLU A 636 35.63 -15.09 -12.67
N LEU A 637 35.66 -14.94 -11.34
CA LEU A 637 34.95 -13.87 -10.65
C LEU A 637 35.52 -12.49 -11.04
N LEU A 638 36.85 -12.35 -11.08
CA LEU A 638 37.52 -11.13 -11.52
C LEU A 638 37.20 -10.78 -12.98
N MET A 639 37.16 -11.77 -13.87
CA MET A 639 36.73 -11.58 -15.26
C MET A 639 35.31 -11.03 -15.34
N VAL A 640 34.38 -11.60 -14.57
CA VAL A 640 32.99 -11.14 -14.59
C VAL A 640 32.85 -9.74 -13.99
N LEU A 641 33.57 -9.44 -12.90
CA LEU A 641 33.59 -8.08 -12.33
C LEU A 641 34.16 -7.06 -13.34
N SER A 642 35.23 -7.43 -14.05
CA SER A 642 35.81 -6.60 -15.11
C SER A 642 34.84 -6.41 -16.27
N ASP A 643 34.13 -7.45 -16.69
CA ASP A 643 33.11 -7.37 -17.74
C ASP A 643 31.97 -6.43 -17.36
N VAL A 644 31.49 -6.50 -16.11
CA VAL A 644 30.42 -5.60 -15.64
C VAL A 644 30.90 -4.15 -15.62
N VAL A 645 32.11 -3.87 -15.12
CA VAL A 645 32.68 -2.52 -15.20
C VAL A 645 32.80 -2.08 -16.65
N GLY A 646 33.19 -3.00 -17.54
CA GLY A 646 33.21 -2.81 -18.98
C GLY A 646 31.88 -2.30 -19.55
N ILE A 647 30.76 -2.89 -19.10
CA ILE A 647 29.40 -2.52 -19.50
C ILE A 647 28.96 -1.19 -18.86
N LEU A 648 29.24 -1.00 -17.57
CA LEU A 648 28.73 0.14 -16.81
C LEU A 648 29.50 1.44 -17.03
N ASN A 649 30.76 1.36 -17.47
CA ASN A 649 31.66 2.50 -17.68
C ASN A 649 32.20 2.56 -19.11
N ALA A 650 31.39 2.18 -20.10
CA ALA A 650 31.79 2.19 -21.50
C ALA A 650 32.24 3.59 -21.95
N VAL A 651 33.43 3.66 -22.56
CA VAL A 651 34.02 4.88 -23.13
C VAL A 651 33.51 5.05 -24.55
N GLN A 652 32.88 6.19 -24.78
CA GLN A 652 32.36 6.58 -26.09
C GLN A 652 33.38 7.52 -26.74
N ILE A 653 34.17 7.00 -27.68
CA ILE A 653 35.32 7.74 -28.21
C ILE A 653 34.94 8.90 -29.13
N GLN A 654 33.70 8.92 -29.64
CA GLN A 654 33.18 10.05 -30.42
C GLN A 654 32.83 11.28 -29.56
N GLU A 655 32.70 11.10 -28.25
CA GLU A 655 32.36 12.16 -27.30
C GLU A 655 33.57 13.04 -26.98
N ASN A 656 33.44 14.35 -27.13
CA ASN A 656 34.55 15.28 -26.91
C ASN A 656 34.16 16.55 -26.12
N GLN A 657 32.90 16.66 -25.71
CA GLN A 657 32.46 17.80 -24.92
C GLN A 657 32.93 17.56 -23.49
N GLY A 658 33.92 18.34 -23.04
CA GLY A 658 34.42 18.50 -21.66
C GLY A 658 34.17 17.36 -20.66
N GLN A 659 32.92 17.05 -20.33
CA GLN A 659 32.52 15.82 -19.67
C GLN A 659 31.19 15.28 -20.22
N TYR A 660 31.02 13.96 -20.28
CA TYR A 660 29.74 13.32 -20.59
C TYR A 660 29.32 12.36 -19.48
N GLN A 661 28.03 12.34 -19.19
CA GLN A 661 27.44 11.49 -18.16
C GLN A 661 27.26 10.07 -18.68
N VAL A 662 27.77 9.09 -17.92
CA VAL A 662 27.59 7.67 -18.20
C VAL A 662 26.33 7.14 -17.52
N GLN A 663 26.13 7.49 -16.24
CA GLN A 663 24.99 7.04 -15.47
C GLN A 663 24.68 7.99 -14.30
N ASP A 664 23.41 8.03 -13.89
CA ASP A 664 23.00 8.62 -12.61
C ASP A 664 22.60 7.50 -11.63
N PHE A 665 23.35 7.34 -10.53
CA PHE A 665 23.07 6.34 -9.49
C PHE A 665 23.59 6.81 -8.14
N LYS A 666 22.72 7.36 -7.28
CA LYS A 666 23.03 8.10 -6.03
C LYS A 666 23.98 9.32 -6.18
N VAL A 667 24.89 9.27 -7.15
CA VAL A 667 25.87 10.25 -7.55
C VAL A 667 25.97 10.23 -9.07
N ARG A 668 26.39 11.35 -9.65
CA ARG A 668 26.62 11.46 -11.09
C ARG A 668 27.97 10.83 -11.45
N ILE A 669 27.96 9.95 -12.43
CA ILE A 669 29.15 9.27 -12.95
C ILE A 669 29.38 9.79 -14.36
N TYR A 670 30.55 10.40 -14.57
CA TYR A 670 30.90 11.05 -15.82
C TYR A 670 32.34 10.73 -16.22
N ILE A 671 32.60 10.82 -17.52
CA ILE A 671 33.93 10.73 -18.11
C ILE A 671 34.29 12.14 -18.58
N LYS A 672 35.41 12.66 -18.08
CA LYS A 672 35.98 13.92 -18.54
C LYS A 672 36.83 13.68 -19.78
N VAL A 673 36.77 14.62 -20.71
CA VAL A 673 37.51 14.58 -21.96
C VAL A 673 38.33 15.87 -22.07
N SER A 674 39.64 15.73 -22.17
CA SER A 674 40.55 16.85 -22.46
C SER A 674 41.04 16.79 -23.91
N GLU A 675 41.03 17.94 -24.58
CA GLU A 675 41.55 18.10 -25.95
C GLU A 675 42.96 18.68 -25.92
N GLU A 676 43.83 18.15 -26.78
CA GLU A 676 45.16 18.67 -27.07
C GLU A 676 45.35 18.72 -28.59
N ARG A 677 45.85 19.85 -29.11
CA ARG A 677 46.18 19.99 -30.54
C ARG A 677 47.62 19.57 -30.78
N LEU A 678 47.80 18.74 -31.80
CA LEU A 678 49.09 18.27 -32.29
C LEU A 678 49.25 18.72 -33.75
N ASN A 679 50.46 18.69 -34.30
CA ASN A 679 50.72 19.14 -35.67
C ASN A 679 49.92 18.32 -36.71
N GLY A 680 48.77 18.84 -37.17
CA GLY A 680 47.85 18.18 -38.10
C GLY A 680 46.84 17.20 -37.47
N PHE A 681 46.84 17.04 -36.14
CA PHE A 681 46.00 16.07 -35.43
C PHE A 681 45.36 16.64 -34.16
N LYS A 682 44.28 16.01 -33.70
CA LYS A 682 43.68 16.26 -32.39
C LYS A 682 43.77 15.02 -31.53
N LYS A 683 44.18 15.21 -30.28
CA LYS A 683 44.25 14.18 -29.24
C LYS A 683 43.16 14.45 -28.21
N TYR A 684 42.37 13.42 -27.90
CA TYR A 684 41.40 13.46 -26.81
C TYR A 684 41.77 12.44 -25.75
N VAL A 685 41.83 12.85 -24.49
CA VAL A 685 42.08 11.96 -23.36
C VAL A 685 40.81 11.86 -22.53
N HIS A 686 40.26 10.65 -22.47
CA HIS A 686 39.15 10.29 -21.62
C HIS A 686 39.68 9.84 -20.25
N GLU A 687 39.17 10.47 -19.19
CA GLU A 687 39.50 10.17 -17.80
C GLU A 687 38.22 10.00 -16.96
N PRO A 688 38.16 9.01 -16.06
CA PRO A 688 37.02 8.86 -15.18
C PRO A 688 37.04 9.94 -14.09
N ASN A 689 35.88 10.27 -13.53
CA ASN A 689 35.84 11.02 -12.27
C ASN A 689 36.49 10.22 -11.11
N THR A 690 36.85 10.92 -10.04
CA THR A 690 37.63 10.35 -8.92
C THR A 690 36.98 9.10 -8.32
N GLY A 691 37.75 8.01 -8.22
CA GLY A 691 37.36 6.75 -7.58
C GLY A 691 36.60 5.76 -8.47
N TYR A 692 36.48 6.07 -9.76
CA TYR A 692 35.92 5.17 -10.78
C TYR A 692 37.03 4.66 -11.72
N THR A 693 36.62 3.95 -12.77
CA THR A 693 37.52 3.44 -13.79
C THR A 693 36.79 3.31 -15.12
N LEU A 694 37.52 3.39 -16.22
CA LEU A 694 36.96 3.27 -17.55
C LEU A 694 36.76 1.79 -17.93
N GLY A 695 35.71 1.55 -18.70
CA GLY A 695 35.26 0.22 -19.15
C GLY A 695 35.65 -0.08 -20.60
N LYS A 696 34.74 -0.74 -21.34
CA LYS A 696 34.93 -1.09 -22.76
C LYS A 696 34.99 0.17 -23.60
N VAL A 697 35.79 0.14 -24.66
CA VAL A 697 35.94 1.28 -25.56
C VAL A 697 35.13 1.03 -26.82
N GLU A 698 34.20 1.92 -27.10
CA GLU A 698 33.22 1.79 -28.17
C GLU A 698 33.14 3.08 -28.99
N TYR A 699 32.94 2.91 -30.29
CA TYR A 699 32.50 3.99 -31.16
C TYR A 699 31.00 3.82 -31.42
N ARG A 700 30.20 4.85 -31.09
CA ARG A 700 28.76 4.84 -31.34
C ARG A 700 28.35 5.92 -32.33
N HIS A 701 27.43 5.58 -33.25
CA HIS A 701 26.79 6.54 -34.14
C HIS A 701 25.28 6.43 -34.01
N ARG A 702 24.60 7.55 -33.70
CA ARG A 702 23.14 7.61 -33.45
C ARG A 702 22.65 6.57 -32.42
N GLY A 703 23.47 6.31 -31.40
CA GLY A 703 23.15 5.35 -30.32
C GLY A 703 23.50 3.88 -30.61
N GLU A 704 23.86 3.55 -31.85
CA GLU A 704 24.29 2.19 -32.23
C GLU A 704 25.80 2.04 -32.10
N SER A 705 26.26 0.93 -31.53
CA SER A 705 27.68 0.56 -31.57
C SER A 705 28.08 0.23 -33.00
N LYS A 706 29.05 0.96 -33.53
CA LYS A 706 29.63 0.71 -34.86
C LYS A 706 30.97 -0.02 -34.77
N GLY A 707 31.52 -0.17 -33.57
CA GLY A 707 32.75 -0.95 -33.34
C GLY A 707 33.20 -0.84 -31.88
N SER A 708 33.90 -1.86 -31.41
CA SER A 708 34.44 -1.90 -30.05
C SER A 708 35.83 -2.51 -30.03
N ILE A 709 36.69 -2.02 -29.15
CA ILE A 709 38.02 -2.57 -28.95
C ILE A 709 37.95 -3.64 -27.87
N THR A 710 38.28 -4.88 -28.24
CA THR A 710 38.42 -5.99 -27.30
C THR A 710 39.90 -6.27 -27.08
N TYR A 711 40.36 -6.15 -25.85
CA TYR A 711 41.73 -6.45 -25.44
C TYR A 711 41.70 -7.66 -24.52
N GLY A 712 42.02 -8.84 -25.06
CA GLY A 712 41.88 -10.14 -24.37
C GLY A 712 42.46 -10.14 -22.94
N ASP A 713 41.59 -10.55 -22.00
CA ASP A 713 41.77 -10.95 -20.61
C ASP A 713 42.62 -10.14 -19.59
N VAL A 714 41.92 -9.82 -18.48
CA VAL A 714 42.30 -9.49 -17.08
C VAL A 714 43.31 -8.38 -16.79
N GLN A 715 43.95 -7.73 -17.76
CA GLN A 715 45.04 -6.78 -17.47
C GLN A 715 44.62 -5.36 -17.07
N GLY A 716 43.59 -5.27 -16.25
CA GLY A 716 43.29 -4.07 -15.49
C GLY A 716 42.22 -3.21 -16.12
N LEU A 717 41.68 -2.36 -15.26
CA LEU A 717 40.66 -1.40 -15.61
C LEU A 717 41.34 -0.19 -16.24
N ASN A 718 40.72 0.39 -17.27
CA ASN A 718 41.30 1.50 -18.01
C ASN A 718 41.40 2.73 -17.09
N LYS A 719 42.61 3.28 -16.96
CA LYS A 719 42.91 4.52 -16.26
C LYS A 719 42.69 5.72 -17.20
N PHE A 720 43.19 5.61 -18.43
CA PHE A 720 42.97 6.59 -19.50
C PHE A 720 42.68 5.89 -20.82
N VAL A 721 41.84 6.52 -21.65
CA VAL A 721 41.68 6.16 -23.06
C VAL A 721 42.02 7.39 -23.88
N THR A 722 43.03 7.28 -24.74
CA THR A 722 43.46 8.39 -25.61
C THR A 722 43.10 8.07 -27.05
N THR A 723 42.45 9.00 -27.74
CA THR A 723 42.05 8.85 -29.14
C THR A 723 42.65 9.98 -29.98
N TYR A 724 43.03 9.64 -31.22
CA TYR A 724 43.66 10.57 -32.14
C TYR A 724 42.85 10.68 -33.44
N TYR A 725 42.64 11.90 -33.90
CA TYR A 725 41.89 12.24 -35.10
C TYR A 725 42.69 13.21 -35.97
N LEU A 726 42.37 13.26 -37.26
CA LEU A 726 42.83 14.35 -38.12
C LEU A 726 42.28 15.69 -37.63
N GLU A 727 43.07 16.75 -37.73
CA GLU A 727 42.64 18.07 -37.29
C GLU A 727 41.39 18.57 -38.02
N HIS A 728 41.25 18.19 -39.30
CA HIS A 728 40.12 18.53 -40.16
C HIS A 728 38.93 17.56 -40.08
N ASP A 729 39.03 16.44 -39.34
CA ASP A 729 37.89 15.56 -39.07
C ASP A 729 36.96 16.18 -38.02
N THR A 730 36.21 17.20 -38.46
CA THR A 730 35.26 17.94 -37.61
C THR A 730 34.08 17.08 -37.18
N THR A 731 33.72 16.08 -37.99
CA THR A 731 32.64 15.13 -37.74
C THR A 731 33.07 13.96 -36.85
N ARG A 732 34.38 13.82 -36.59
CA ARG A 732 35.00 12.80 -35.74
C ARG A 732 34.62 11.39 -36.15
N LYS A 733 34.50 11.19 -37.46
CA LYS A 733 34.12 9.90 -38.03
C LYS A 733 35.29 8.93 -38.04
N ASN A 734 36.53 9.37 -38.05
CA ASN A 734 37.66 8.50 -38.33
C ASN A 734 38.73 8.62 -37.23
N PRO A 735 38.53 7.98 -36.06
CA PRO A 735 39.61 7.86 -35.07
C PRO A 735 40.74 7.02 -35.66
N LEU A 736 41.93 7.59 -35.83
CA LEU A 736 43.08 6.92 -36.46
C LEU A 736 43.75 5.91 -35.51
N LEU A 737 43.87 6.28 -34.24
CA LEU A 737 44.60 5.55 -33.22
C LEU A 737 43.87 5.66 -31.89
N VAL A 738 43.79 4.56 -31.15
CA VAL A 738 43.30 4.49 -29.78
C VAL A 738 44.37 3.87 -28.89
N GLN A 739 44.72 4.54 -27.80
CA GLN A 739 45.64 4.05 -26.79
C GLN A 739 44.90 3.85 -25.47
N LEU A 740 45.06 2.68 -24.88
CA LEU A 740 44.51 2.29 -23.58
C LEU A 740 45.65 2.29 -22.57
N GLU A 741 45.54 3.08 -21.50
CA GLU A 741 46.44 3.01 -20.34
C GLU A 741 45.70 2.33 -19.18
N PHE A 742 46.25 1.23 -18.68
CA PHE A 742 45.69 0.47 -17.58
C PHE A 742 46.23 0.94 -16.22
N LYS A 743 45.54 0.61 -15.13
CA LYS A 743 45.97 1.01 -13.76
C LYS A 743 47.34 0.45 -13.33
N ASN A 744 47.74 -0.68 -13.91
CA ASN A 744 49.09 -1.25 -13.73
C ASN A 744 50.15 -0.58 -14.65
N SER A 745 49.80 0.53 -15.30
CA SER A 745 50.65 1.29 -16.24
C SER A 745 50.98 0.57 -17.55
N ILE A 746 50.36 -0.59 -17.84
CA ILE A 746 50.44 -1.21 -19.16
C ILE A 746 49.73 -0.29 -20.17
N LYS A 747 50.31 -0.12 -21.36
CA LYS A 747 49.68 0.58 -22.48
C LYS A 747 49.44 -0.38 -23.65
N LYS A 748 48.25 -0.32 -24.26
CA LYS A 748 47.93 -1.04 -25.50
C LYS A 748 47.41 -0.06 -26.54
N SER A 749 47.84 -0.22 -27.79
CA SER A 749 47.48 0.71 -28.86
C SER A 749 46.81 -0.03 -30.01
N PHE A 750 45.84 0.62 -30.64
CA PHE A 750 45.01 0.04 -31.69
C PHE A 750 44.87 1.04 -32.83
N GLN A 751 45.25 0.65 -34.04
CA GLN A 751 45.02 1.46 -35.23
C GLN A 751 43.69 1.09 -35.88
N LEU A 752 43.06 2.08 -36.51
CA LEU A 752 41.90 1.85 -37.34
C LEU A 752 42.28 1.03 -38.58
N LYS A 753 41.57 -0.07 -38.81
CA LYS A 753 41.77 -0.96 -39.96
C LYS A 753 40.84 -0.64 -41.12
N ASN A 754 39.57 -0.36 -40.80
CA ASN A 754 38.50 -0.05 -41.76
C ASN A 754 37.39 0.76 -41.05
N ALA A 755 36.79 1.75 -41.75
CA ALA A 755 35.72 2.61 -41.25
C ALA A 755 34.43 2.61 -42.14
N ASN A 756 34.33 1.71 -43.12
CA ASN A 756 33.27 1.79 -44.15
C ASN A 756 31.85 1.54 -43.61
N THR A 757 31.66 0.55 -42.73
CA THR A 757 30.33 0.18 -42.17
C THR A 757 30.39 -0.21 -40.68
N SER A 758 31.50 -0.80 -40.24
CA SER A 758 31.84 -1.07 -38.84
C SER A 758 33.32 -0.79 -38.59
N TYR A 759 33.63 -0.12 -37.49
CA TYR A 759 35.01 0.19 -37.09
C TYR A 759 35.72 -1.07 -36.61
N GLU A 760 36.69 -1.53 -37.39
CA GLU A 760 37.59 -2.62 -37.03
C GLU A 760 38.95 -2.07 -36.59
N TRP A 761 39.55 -2.73 -35.60
CA TRP A 761 40.76 -2.26 -34.92
C TRP A 761 41.85 -3.33 -34.96
N ASP A 762 43.05 -2.95 -35.40
CA ASP A 762 44.22 -3.82 -35.35
C ASP A 762 45.13 -3.43 -34.16
N PRO A 763 45.56 -4.39 -33.33
CA PRO A 763 46.54 -4.10 -32.27
C PRO A 763 47.88 -3.68 -32.89
N LEU A 764 48.48 -2.64 -32.33
CA LEU A 764 49.83 -2.17 -32.65
C LEU A 764 50.83 -2.74 -31.66
N SER A 765 51.98 -3.23 -32.15
CA SER A 765 53.09 -3.63 -31.29
C SER A 765 53.64 -2.42 -30.52
N TYR A 766 53.97 -2.63 -29.25
CA TYR A 766 54.52 -1.60 -28.36
C TYR A 766 55.77 -0.94 -28.94
N ASP A 767 56.66 -1.74 -29.54
CA ASP A 767 57.93 -1.28 -30.12
C ASP A 767 57.78 -0.26 -31.25
N LYS A 768 56.56 -0.13 -31.81
CA LYS A 768 56.26 0.79 -32.92
C LYS A 768 55.81 2.16 -32.48
N ILE A 769 55.50 2.42 -31.21
CA ILE A 769 55.09 3.74 -30.75
C ILE A 769 56.16 4.23 -29.77
N LYS A 770 56.99 5.19 -30.19
CA LYS A 770 57.93 5.84 -29.27
C LYS A 770 57.11 6.53 -28.18
N GLU A 771 57.35 6.15 -26.92
CA GLU A 771 56.45 6.30 -25.77
C GLU A 771 55.79 7.68 -25.54
N ASP A 772 56.30 8.75 -26.15
CA ASP A 772 55.80 10.12 -25.95
C ASP A 772 55.49 10.92 -27.23
N ASN A 773 55.60 10.34 -28.43
CA ASN A 773 55.28 11.05 -29.67
C ASN A 773 54.76 10.13 -30.79
N PRO A 774 53.42 9.91 -30.88
CA PRO A 774 52.83 9.05 -31.89
C PRO A 774 52.71 9.71 -33.28
N LEU A 775 53.26 10.91 -33.50
CA LEU A 775 53.08 11.65 -34.75
C LEU A 775 53.55 10.85 -35.98
N HIS A 776 54.70 10.17 -35.89
CA HIS A 776 55.20 9.36 -37.01
C HIS A 776 54.21 8.25 -37.38
N GLU A 777 53.69 7.53 -36.40
CA GLU A 777 52.72 6.46 -36.61
C GLU A 777 51.38 6.98 -37.11
N LEU A 778 50.92 8.14 -36.61
CA LEU A 778 49.70 8.79 -37.09
C LEU A 778 49.80 9.17 -38.57
N PHE A 779 50.93 9.72 -39.02
CA PHE A 779 51.18 10.01 -40.44
C PHE A 779 51.18 8.73 -41.29
N GLU A 780 51.81 7.66 -40.81
CA GLU A 780 51.85 6.37 -41.52
C GLU A 780 50.47 5.68 -41.59
N ILE A 781 49.66 5.75 -40.52
CA ILE A 781 48.28 5.25 -40.52
C ILE A 781 47.44 6.05 -41.50
N ASN A 782 47.52 7.39 -41.45
CA ASN A 782 46.78 8.25 -42.35
C ASN A 782 47.11 7.96 -43.83
N LYS A 783 48.40 7.88 -44.16
CA LYS A 783 48.87 7.56 -45.52
C LYS A 783 48.33 6.21 -46.03
N LYS A 784 48.22 5.21 -45.15
CA LYS A 784 47.67 3.89 -45.51
C LYS A 784 46.17 3.94 -45.78
N LEU A 785 45.42 4.73 -45.00
CA LEU A 785 43.99 4.93 -45.20
C LEU A 785 43.74 5.70 -46.50
N ASP A 786 44.48 6.79 -46.74
CA ASP A 786 44.44 7.57 -47.99
C ASP A 786 44.81 6.71 -49.23
N SER A 787 45.71 5.74 -49.09
CA SER A 787 46.10 4.84 -50.19
C SER A 787 45.08 3.73 -50.51
N LYS A 788 44.11 3.48 -49.61
CA LYS A 788 43.04 2.50 -49.79
C LYS A 788 41.72 3.14 -50.26
N ASP A 789 41.61 4.46 -50.13
CA ASP A 789 40.46 5.26 -50.54
C ASP A 789 40.73 5.99 -51.86
N SER A 790 40.52 5.30 -52.98
CA SER A 790 39.93 5.97 -54.15
C SER A 790 38.45 6.27 -53.83
N ILE A 791 38.22 7.24 -52.95
CA ILE A 791 36.91 7.85 -52.71
C ILE A 791 36.80 9.01 -53.70
N GLY A 792 35.99 8.82 -54.75
CA GLY A 792 35.50 9.93 -55.55
C GLY A 792 34.62 10.83 -54.69
N PRO A 793 34.57 12.15 -54.94
CA PRO A 793 33.66 13.03 -54.24
C PRO A 793 32.23 12.64 -54.64
N GLU A 794 31.42 12.15 -53.70
CA GLU A 794 29.98 12.28 -53.86
C GLU A 794 29.65 13.77 -53.70
N GLU A 795 29.40 14.42 -54.84
CA GLU A 795 28.86 15.77 -54.91
C GLU A 795 27.60 15.91 -54.03
N PRO A 796 27.49 16.97 -53.23
CA PRO A 796 26.18 17.36 -52.71
C PRO A 796 25.36 17.88 -53.90
N SER A 797 24.27 17.18 -54.24
CA SER A 797 23.29 17.70 -55.20
C SER A 797 22.65 18.96 -54.62
N ILE A 798 23.18 20.12 -55.01
CA ILE A 798 22.55 21.43 -54.87
C ILE A 798 21.37 21.43 -55.84
N LYS A 799 20.14 21.45 -55.31
CA LYS A 799 19.02 22.01 -56.04
C LYS A 799 18.87 23.45 -55.59
N ASP A 800 19.12 24.36 -56.52
CA ASP A 800 18.89 25.79 -56.40
C ASP A 800 17.46 26.06 -55.91
N THR A 801 17.35 26.91 -54.89
CA THR A 801 16.14 27.70 -54.64
C THR A 801 16.49 29.16 -54.92
N GLU A 802 15.87 29.73 -55.94
CA GLU A 802 15.74 31.19 -56.07
C GLU A 802 14.82 31.74 -54.97
N PRO A 803 14.97 33.02 -54.58
CA PRO A 803 14.30 33.60 -53.42
C PRO A 803 13.05 34.40 -53.79
N THR A 804 11.94 34.18 -53.08
CA THR A 804 10.86 35.17 -52.97
C THR A 804 10.27 35.18 -51.56
N ASP A 805 10.62 36.25 -50.86
CA ASP A 805 9.81 37.16 -50.02
C ASP A 805 8.60 36.66 -49.20
N GLY A 806 8.60 37.11 -47.93
CA GLY A 806 7.44 37.44 -47.09
C GLY A 806 6.41 36.34 -46.75
N ASP A 807 6.36 35.89 -45.50
CA ASP A 807 5.49 36.51 -44.48
C ASP A 807 5.51 35.72 -43.16
N ASN A 808 5.33 36.44 -42.05
CA ASN A 808 5.29 35.91 -40.69
C ASN A 808 4.01 35.09 -40.44
N THR A 809 4.11 33.78 -40.18
CA THR A 809 3.12 33.07 -39.35
C THR A 809 3.73 31.86 -38.63
N VAL A 810 3.71 31.91 -37.29
CA VAL A 810 3.97 30.76 -36.41
C VAL A 810 2.86 29.73 -36.61
N THR A 811 3.20 28.55 -37.15
CA THR A 811 2.29 27.40 -37.18
C THR A 811 3.03 26.14 -36.72
N ILE A 812 2.56 25.57 -35.62
CA ILE A 812 2.98 24.27 -35.08
C ILE A 812 2.41 23.18 -36.00
N ALA A 813 3.26 22.51 -36.77
CA ALA A 813 2.85 21.40 -37.64
C ALA A 813 2.93 20.06 -36.89
N THR A 814 1.76 19.59 -36.47
CA THR A 814 1.49 18.20 -36.08
C THR A 814 1.33 17.30 -37.31
N SER A 815 1.84 16.08 -37.20
CA SER A 815 1.48 14.86 -37.93
C SER A 815 2.27 14.55 -39.22
N THR A 816 2.97 13.41 -39.19
CA THR A 816 3.22 12.57 -40.36
C THR A 816 2.66 11.20 -40.04
N THR A 817 1.56 10.88 -40.71
CA THR A 817 0.91 9.59 -40.77
C THR A 817 1.81 8.65 -41.59
N VAL A 818 2.30 7.57 -41.00
CA VAL A 818 2.98 6.50 -41.75
C VAL A 818 1.92 5.54 -42.26
N THR A 819 1.67 5.57 -43.57
CA THR A 819 0.89 4.56 -44.28
C THR A 819 1.79 3.37 -44.58
N LEU A 820 1.59 2.24 -43.89
CA LEU A 820 2.27 0.97 -44.17
C LEU A 820 1.60 0.28 -45.36
N GLY A 821 2.22 0.34 -46.52
CA GLY A 821 1.90 -0.51 -47.67
C GLY A 821 2.50 -1.90 -47.49
N LEU A 822 1.64 -2.92 -47.47
CA LEU A 822 2.03 -4.33 -47.52
C LEU A 822 2.46 -4.69 -48.95
N ALA A 823 3.73 -5.03 -49.14
CA ALA A 823 4.20 -5.81 -50.28
C ALA A 823 5.03 -6.98 -49.74
N GLY A 824 4.59 -8.20 -50.06
CA GLY A 824 5.10 -9.44 -49.52
C GLY A 824 6.51 -9.79 -49.99
N GLY A 825 7.25 -10.47 -49.11
CA GLY A 825 8.57 -11.03 -49.37
C GLY A 825 9.30 -11.26 -48.06
N GLY A 826 9.54 -12.53 -47.72
CA GLY A 826 9.86 -12.97 -46.37
C GLY A 826 11.11 -12.34 -45.74
N THR A 827 11.02 -12.10 -44.45
CA THR A 827 12.16 -11.78 -43.58
C THR A 827 11.97 -12.49 -42.24
N GLY A 828 12.98 -13.24 -41.81
CA GLY A 828 13.11 -13.67 -40.43
C GLY A 828 13.28 -12.44 -39.55
N LEU A 829 12.29 -12.17 -38.72
CA LEU A 829 12.24 -11.01 -37.83
C LEU A 829 12.81 -11.41 -36.46
N VAL A 830 14.05 -11.01 -36.20
CA VAL A 830 14.60 -10.93 -34.83
C VAL A 830 14.03 -9.65 -34.22
N ILE A 831 12.97 -9.78 -33.42
CA ILE A 831 12.31 -8.67 -32.72
C ILE A 831 12.96 -8.51 -31.34
N TYR A 832 13.65 -7.39 -31.12
CA TYR A 832 14.02 -6.94 -29.77
C TYR A 832 12.78 -6.37 -29.06
N LYS A 833 12.46 -6.93 -27.88
CA LYS A 833 11.39 -6.49 -26.98
C LYS A 833 11.68 -5.09 -26.42
N TYR A 834 11.07 -4.05 -26.99
CA TYR A 834 10.91 -2.74 -26.34
C TYR A 834 9.53 -2.66 -25.69
N SER A 835 9.38 -3.10 -24.43
CA SER A 835 8.08 -3.07 -23.73
C SER A 835 7.52 -1.66 -23.53
N ASP A 836 8.38 -0.68 -23.26
CA ASP A 836 7.93 0.62 -22.76
C ASP A 836 7.47 1.56 -23.90
N PHE A 837 8.08 1.43 -25.09
CA PHE A 837 7.60 2.11 -26.30
C PHE A 837 6.24 1.56 -26.75
N PHE A 838 6.06 0.24 -26.67
CA PHE A 838 4.77 -0.40 -26.95
C PHE A 838 3.72 -0.03 -25.90
N LEU A 839 4.05 0.12 -24.61
CA LEU A 839 3.12 0.62 -23.60
C LEU A 839 2.62 2.03 -23.94
N SER A 840 3.51 2.97 -24.23
CA SER A 840 3.14 4.33 -24.68
C SER A 840 2.29 4.32 -25.97
N LEU A 841 2.55 3.39 -26.88
CA LEU A 841 1.80 3.23 -28.12
C LEU A 841 0.43 2.57 -27.87
N LEU A 842 0.35 1.57 -26.98
CA LEU A 842 -0.88 0.86 -26.62
C LEU A 842 -1.86 1.78 -25.88
N THR A 843 -1.36 2.63 -24.97
CA THR A 843 -2.17 3.65 -24.26
C THR A 843 -2.79 4.64 -25.26
N LYS A 844 -2.04 5.03 -26.31
CA LYS A 844 -2.52 5.92 -27.38
C LYS A 844 -3.49 5.25 -28.37
N VAL A 845 -3.35 3.94 -28.59
CA VAL A 845 -4.24 3.19 -29.51
C VAL A 845 -5.55 2.82 -28.80
N LEU A 846 -5.50 2.45 -27.52
CA LEU A 846 -6.69 2.14 -26.71
C LEU A 846 -7.53 3.38 -26.38
N SER A 847 -6.92 4.57 -26.25
CA SER A 847 -7.66 5.83 -26.05
C SER A 847 -8.39 6.33 -27.31
N LYS A 848 -8.08 5.79 -28.49
CA LYS A 848 -8.72 6.15 -29.77
C LYS A 848 -9.81 5.18 -30.23
N GLY A 849 -10.01 4.07 -29.51
CA GLY A 849 -11.05 3.07 -29.81
C GLY A 849 -12.38 3.26 -29.07
N ALA A 850 -12.54 4.36 -28.33
CA ALA A 850 -13.75 4.71 -27.58
C ALA A 850 -14.26 6.12 -27.93
N ALA A 851 -14.33 6.43 -29.22
CA ALA A 851 -15.07 7.55 -29.79
C ALA A 851 -15.93 7.05 -30.96
#